data_AF-A0A7Z0N4E1-F1
#
_entry.id   AF-A0A7Z0N4E1-F1
#
_cell.length_a   1.000
_cell.length_b   1.000
_cell.length_c   1.000
_cell.angle_alpha   90.00
_cell.angle_beta   90.00
_cell.angle_gamma   90.00
#
_symmetry.space_group_name_H-M   'P 1'
#
loop_
_entity.id
_entity.type
_entity.pdbx_description
1 polymer ?
#
loop_
_entity_poly.entity_id
_entity_poly.type
_entity_poly.pdbx_seq_one_letter_code
_entity_poly.pdbx_strand_id
1 'polypeptide(L)'
;MSTAAKAMKTSNDVPMQAPSREIWDAKYRLKDRHSQPVDQDVGATFERVARALAAVEGDKAEEWLPKFRWALENGAIPAGRILSNAGAEAYKPAVSLINCTVSRTIRDSMRDILDSVVDAGMTLKSGAGIGYDFSTLRHKGAFVFGAGAGTNGPLAFMDIYDKMCFTVASAGGRRGAQMGTFDVGHPDVREFIQAKREAGRLRQFNLSLLITDEFMEAVKNNTDWPLAFPLHPGEKEDVKAEDLIYRDWPVVEEGYTVDAEGRVACRIVEVIKARELWDTIMSSTYDYAEPGFILIDQVNRMNNNWFCEDIRATNPCGEQPLPPEGACLLGSVNLTKFVIDPFGADPRFDWERYRKVVAIFTRMLDNVVEIAGLPLPQQQREIEAKRRHGMGFLGLGSTLTMLKIPYGSKQSLVFTDEVSRHLAIEGWKQALELSQEKGMAPVLEQEHTITPKMLRERPQLAKDGYEVGDQVPGRILHARYSQYMAQVAELEPELVSQLAEHGARFTHHSSIAPTGTISLSMGNNASNGIEPSFSHRYFRNIIQSGKKTKEQVEVVSFELAAYRHFIASDAVDSDLPDYFVTADAISPEQHVAVQAAAQHWVDSAISKTVNVPTEFPFEQFQNLYLQAYESRLKGCTTFRFNPEAFQGVLVREDDLKNTTYVFELENGETLELAGNEKVIYDGEEHNAANLFDGLKEGTYGKW
;
A
#
# COMPACT_ATOMS: atom_id res chain seq x y z
N MET A 1 -10.54 -23.69 -51.01
CA MET A 1 -9.37 -23.49 -50.13
C MET A 1 -9.90 -23.12 -48.77
N SER A 2 -9.81 -24.04 -47.81
CA SER A 2 -10.21 -23.82 -46.42
C SER A 2 -9.18 -22.89 -45.77
N THR A 3 -9.56 -21.65 -45.48
CA THR A 3 -8.80 -20.78 -44.58
C THR A 3 -8.88 -21.39 -43.19
N ALA A 4 -7.89 -22.21 -42.85
CA ALA A 4 -7.66 -22.63 -41.48
C ALA A 4 -7.61 -21.37 -40.62
N ALA A 5 -8.58 -21.19 -39.74
CA ALA A 5 -8.58 -20.13 -38.76
C ALA A 5 -7.27 -20.26 -37.97
N LYS A 6 -6.35 -19.30 -38.17
CA LYS A 6 -5.09 -19.26 -37.46
C LYS A 6 -5.44 -19.22 -35.96
N ALA A 7 -4.98 -20.21 -35.18
CA ALA A 7 -5.27 -20.25 -33.76
C ALA A 7 -4.90 -18.90 -33.12
N MET A 8 -5.83 -18.31 -32.39
CA MET A 8 -5.68 -16.98 -31.83
C MET A 8 -4.62 -17.04 -30.71
N LYS A 9 -3.46 -16.42 -30.95
CA LYS A 9 -2.37 -16.36 -29.97
C LYS A 9 -2.83 -15.56 -28.75
N THR A 10 -2.59 -16.10 -27.56
CA THR A 10 -2.87 -15.41 -26.30
C THR A 10 -1.60 -15.36 -25.47
N SER A 11 -1.36 -14.28 -24.75
CA SER A 11 -0.24 -14.18 -23.80
C SER A 11 -0.25 -15.29 -22.74
N ASN A 12 -1.37 -15.99 -22.56
CA ASN A 12 -1.47 -17.19 -21.73
C ASN A 12 -0.59 -18.36 -22.22
N ASP A 13 -0.20 -18.38 -23.49
CA ASP A 13 0.65 -19.41 -24.09
C ASP A 13 2.12 -19.27 -23.65
N VAL A 14 2.51 -18.14 -23.05
CA VAL A 14 3.87 -17.88 -22.58
C VAL A 14 4.19 -18.78 -21.39
N PRO A 15 5.23 -19.62 -21.46
CA PRO A 15 5.57 -20.55 -20.38
C PRO A 15 6.08 -19.81 -19.14
N MET A 16 5.76 -20.37 -17.97
CA MET A 16 6.27 -19.84 -16.71
C MET A 16 7.79 -20.05 -16.61
N GLN A 17 8.52 -18.97 -16.35
CA GLN A 17 9.97 -18.89 -16.25
C GLN A 17 10.48 -19.69 -15.03
N ALA A 18 11.68 -20.27 -15.13
CA ALA A 18 12.28 -21.03 -14.03
C ALA A 18 12.46 -20.20 -12.74
N PRO A 19 12.98 -18.95 -12.77
CA PRO A 19 13.08 -18.10 -11.58
C PRO A 19 11.72 -17.87 -10.89
N SER A 20 10.65 -17.66 -11.66
CA SER A 20 9.30 -17.47 -11.14
C SER A 20 8.78 -18.72 -10.42
N ARG A 21 9.06 -19.92 -10.97
CA ARG A 21 8.72 -21.21 -10.33
C ARG A 21 9.52 -21.43 -9.04
N GLU A 22 10.80 -21.09 -9.02
CA GLU A 22 11.64 -21.23 -7.82
C GLU A 22 11.15 -20.33 -6.68
N ILE A 23 10.74 -19.10 -6.99
CA ILE A 23 10.19 -18.19 -5.98
C ILE A 23 8.82 -18.68 -5.49
N TRP A 24 8.00 -19.25 -6.37
CA TRP A 24 6.78 -19.95 -5.95
C TRP A 24 7.09 -21.11 -4.99
N ASP A 25 8.05 -21.98 -5.32
CA ASP A 25 8.45 -23.11 -4.48
C ASP A 25 8.97 -22.67 -3.10
N ALA A 26 9.69 -21.55 -3.06
CA ALA A 26 10.27 -21.02 -1.82
C ALA A 26 9.25 -20.27 -0.94
N LYS A 27 8.26 -19.58 -1.52
CA LYS A 27 7.39 -18.64 -0.79
C LYS A 27 5.92 -19.07 -0.68
N TYR A 28 5.39 -19.78 -1.67
CA TYR A 28 3.95 -20.01 -1.83
C TYR A 28 3.56 -21.49 -1.85
N ARG A 29 4.45 -22.38 -2.27
CA ARG A 29 4.21 -23.83 -2.23
C ARG A 29 4.06 -24.30 -0.79
N LEU A 30 2.92 -24.92 -0.47
CA LEU A 30 2.73 -25.54 0.83
C LEU A 30 3.65 -26.75 0.98
N LYS A 31 4.40 -26.79 2.09
CA LYS A 31 5.30 -27.87 2.48
C LYS A 31 4.99 -28.30 3.90
N ASP A 32 5.21 -29.57 4.22
CA ASP A 32 5.08 -30.09 5.57
C ASP A 32 6.29 -29.72 6.47
N ARG A 33 6.26 -30.16 7.73
CA ARG A 33 7.34 -29.91 8.70
C ARG A 33 8.70 -30.52 8.32
N HIS A 34 8.72 -31.44 7.37
CA HIS A 34 9.93 -32.08 6.84
C HIS A 34 10.34 -31.49 5.48
N SER A 35 9.78 -30.32 5.13
CA SER A 35 9.99 -29.62 3.85
C SER A 35 9.54 -30.43 2.63
N GLN A 36 8.68 -31.44 2.81
CA GLN A 36 8.12 -32.20 1.70
C GLN A 36 6.95 -31.43 1.08
N PRO A 37 6.89 -31.31 -0.25
CA PRO A 37 5.78 -30.67 -0.93
C PRO A 37 4.41 -31.30 -0.65
N VAL A 38 3.48 -30.47 -0.18
CA VAL A 38 2.05 -30.79 -0.14
C VAL A 38 1.41 -30.40 -1.47
N ASP A 39 1.63 -29.15 -1.90
CA ASP A 39 1.24 -28.70 -3.24
C ASP A 39 2.25 -29.27 -4.26
N GLN A 40 1.79 -30.05 -5.25
CA GLN A 40 2.69 -30.69 -6.21
C GLN A 40 3.19 -29.70 -7.28
N ASP A 41 2.35 -28.78 -7.71
CA ASP A 41 2.63 -27.73 -8.68
C ASP A 41 1.77 -26.49 -8.39
N VAL A 42 1.89 -25.46 -9.24
CA VAL A 42 1.09 -24.22 -9.11
C VAL A 42 -0.41 -24.49 -9.20
N GLY A 43 -0.83 -25.46 -10.02
CA GLY A 43 -2.22 -25.87 -10.15
C GLY A 43 -2.76 -26.47 -8.85
N ALA A 44 -1.95 -27.27 -8.14
CA ALA A 44 -2.29 -27.79 -6.82
C ALA A 44 -2.41 -26.66 -5.77
N THR A 45 -1.56 -25.63 -5.83
CA THR A 45 -1.73 -24.43 -5.00
C THR A 45 -3.07 -23.74 -5.30
N PHE A 46 -3.42 -23.57 -6.58
CA PHE A 46 -4.71 -22.99 -6.96
C PHE A 46 -5.90 -23.83 -6.50
N GLU A 47 -5.84 -25.15 -6.65
CA GLU A 47 -6.87 -26.07 -6.20
C GLU A 47 -7.08 -25.96 -4.68
N ARG A 48 -5.99 -25.94 -3.89
CA ARG A 48 -6.07 -25.77 -2.43
C ARG A 48 -6.74 -24.45 -2.05
N VAL A 49 -6.29 -23.34 -2.65
CA VAL A 49 -6.83 -22.00 -2.34
C VAL A 49 -8.30 -21.90 -2.78
N ALA A 50 -8.64 -22.36 -3.98
CA ALA A 50 -10.01 -22.37 -4.48
C ALA A 50 -10.93 -23.21 -3.59
N ARG A 51 -10.48 -24.39 -3.14
CA ARG A 51 -11.24 -25.26 -2.24
C ARG A 51 -11.48 -24.63 -0.87
N ALA A 52 -10.45 -24.03 -0.27
CA ALA A 52 -10.59 -23.35 1.01
C ALA A 52 -11.61 -22.20 0.93
N LEU A 53 -11.57 -21.40 -0.13
CA LEU A 53 -12.50 -20.29 -0.33
C LEU A 53 -13.91 -20.74 -0.74
N ALA A 54 -14.02 -21.81 -1.52
CA ALA A 54 -15.32 -22.38 -1.91
C ALA A 54 -16.04 -23.02 -0.73
N ALA A 55 -15.31 -23.60 0.24
CA ALA A 55 -15.90 -24.18 1.45
C ALA A 55 -16.72 -23.17 2.27
N VAL A 56 -16.37 -21.88 2.20
CA VAL A 56 -17.11 -20.78 2.83
C VAL A 56 -18.52 -20.61 2.24
N GLU A 57 -18.75 -21.05 1.00
CA GLU A 57 -20.07 -21.01 0.34
C GLU A 57 -21.04 -22.09 0.85
N GLY A 58 -20.61 -22.95 1.77
CA GLY A 58 -21.46 -24.01 2.36
C GLY A 58 -22.02 -24.95 1.29
N ASP A 59 -23.34 -25.03 1.18
CA ASP A 59 -24.03 -25.91 0.23
C ASP A 59 -23.71 -25.60 -1.24
N LYS A 60 -23.21 -24.39 -1.55
CA LYS A 60 -22.79 -24.00 -2.90
C LYS A 60 -21.30 -24.24 -3.18
N ALA A 61 -20.55 -24.87 -2.27
CA ALA A 61 -19.11 -25.08 -2.42
C ALA A 61 -18.73 -25.82 -3.72
N GLU A 62 -19.44 -26.90 -4.04
CA GLU A 62 -19.19 -27.69 -5.27
C GLU A 62 -19.52 -26.90 -6.55
N GLU A 63 -20.42 -25.93 -6.48
CA GLU A 63 -20.75 -25.04 -7.60
C GLU A 63 -19.66 -23.98 -7.82
N TRP A 64 -19.12 -23.41 -6.74
CA TRP A 64 -18.16 -22.30 -6.80
C TRP A 64 -16.72 -22.75 -6.96
N LEU A 65 -16.35 -23.94 -6.47
CA LEU A 65 -15.00 -24.50 -6.61
C LEU A 65 -14.45 -24.41 -8.05
N PRO A 66 -15.13 -24.94 -9.09
CA PRO A 66 -14.62 -24.84 -10.46
C PRO A 66 -14.51 -23.40 -10.96
N LYS A 67 -15.38 -22.49 -10.51
CA LYS A 67 -15.34 -21.07 -10.89
C LYS A 67 -14.14 -20.36 -10.26
N PHE A 68 -13.87 -20.60 -8.98
CA PHE A 68 -12.73 -20.02 -8.26
C PHE A 68 -11.41 -20.53 -8.83
N ARG A 69 -11.31 -21.84 -9.10
CA ARG A 69 -10.15 -22.42 -9.78
C ARG A 69 -9.93 -21.77 -11.15
N TRP A 70 -10.99 -21.64 -11.95
CA TRP A 70 -10.91 -20.99 -13.26
C TRP A 70 -10.41 -19.55 -13.16
N ALA A 71 -10.88 -18.76 -12.19
CA ALA A 71 -10.45 -17.38 -12.00
C ALA A 71 -8.95 -17.30 -11.66
N LEU A 72 -8.46 -18.16 -10.77
CA LEU A 72 -7.02 -18.25 -10.43
C LEU A 72 -6.16 -18.57 -11.66
N GLU A 73 -6.59 -19.55 -12.46
CA GLU A 73 -5.91 -19.95 -13.69
C GLU A 73 -5.95 -18.84 -14.78
N ASN A 74 -6.93 -17.93 -14.71
CA ASN A 74 -7.16 -16.86 -15.70
C ASN A 74 -6.75 -15.46 -15.21
N GLY A 75 -6.03 -15.35 -14.10
CA GLY A 75 -5.35 -14.11 -13.71
C GLY A 75 -5.76 -13.51 -12.37
N ALA A 76 -6.69 -14.11 -11.62
CA ALA A 76 -6.90 -13.74 -10.23
C ALA A 76 -5.71 -14.20 -9.39
N ILE A 77 -5.04 -13.27 -8.72
CA ILE A 77 -3.91 -13.57 -7.83
C ILE A 77 -4.24 -12.99 -6.45
N PRO A 78 -4.73 -13.83 -5.51
CA PRO A 78 -4.87 -13.44 -4.12
C PRO A 78 -3.55 -12.93 -3.53
N ALA A 79 -3.62 -12.09 -2.50
CA ALA A 79 -2.43 -11.65 -1.81
C ALA A 79 -1.58 -12.83 -1.31
N GLY A 80 -0.28 -12.58 -1.14
CA GLY A 80 0.67 -13.63 -0.82
C GLY A 80 0.31 -14.46 0.43
N ARG A 81 -0.32 -13.86 1.45
CA ARG A 81 -0.77 -14.59 2.65
C ARG A 81 -1.91 -15.54 2.32
N ILE A 82 -2.90 -15.13 1.52
CA ILE A 82 -3.98 -16.00 1.06
C ILE A 82 -3.40 -17.20 0.30
N LEU A 83 -2.50 -16.96 -0.66
CA LEU A 83 -1.83 -18.03 -1.42
C LEU A 83 -1.06 -19.01 -0.52
N SER A 84 -0.30 -18.49 0.45
CA SER A 84 0.53 -19.32 1.33
C SER A 84 -0.25 -20.08 2.42
N ASN A 85 -1.43 -19.59 2.82
CA ASN A 85 -2.06 -20.01 4.08
C ASN A 85 -3.50 -20.54 3.95
N ALA A 86 -4.29 -20.15 2.93
CA ALA A 86 -5.66 -20.64 2.82
C ALA A 86 -5.70 -22.17 2.63
N GLY A 87 -6.39 -22.92 3.49
CA GLY A 87 -6.42 -24.38 3.43
C GLY A 87 -5.13 -25.04 3.91
N ALA A 88 -4.29 -24.33 4.67
CA ALA A 88 -3.02 -24.83 5.21
C ALA A 88 -3.07 -25.12 6.71
N GLU A 89 -4.24 -25.09 7.34
CA GLU A 89 -4.45 -25.09 8.80
C GLU A 89 -3.82 -26.31 9.48
N ALA A 90 -3.85 -27.47 8.81
CA ALA A 90 -3.22 -28.70 9.29
C ALA A 90 -1.69 -28.61 9.42
N TYR A 91 -1.05 -27.66 8.71
CA TYR A 91 0.40 -27.46 8.67
C TYR A 91 0.83 -26.12 9.29
N LYS A 92 -0.07 -25.13 9.27
CA LYS A 92 0.14 -23.75 9.75
C LYS A 92 -1.10 -23.31 10.55
N PRO A 93 -1.25 -23.73 11.82
CA PRO A 93 -2.51 -23.56 12.56
C PRO A 93 -2.79 -22.15 13.09
N ALA A 94 -1.79 -21.25 13.09
CA ALA A 94 -1.89 -19.92 13.73
C ALA A 94 -1.36 -18.82 12.80
N VAL A 95 -1.87 -18.78 11.56
CA VAL A 95 -1.46 -17.78 10.56
C VAL A 95 -2.66 -17.01 10.03
N SER A 96 -2.47 -15.72 9.78
CA SER A 96 -3.48 -14.88 9.16
C SER A 96 -3.43 -14.97 7.62
N LEU A 97 -4.57 -14.75 6.98
CA LEU A 97 -4.69 -14.51 5.54
C LEU A 97 -4.48 -13.02 5.18
N ILE A 98 -4.39 -12.15 6.18
CA ILE A 98 -4.25 -10.70 6.03
C ILE A 98 -2.76 -10.30 6.04
N ASN A 99 -2.40 -9.40 5.13
CA ASN A 99 -1.02 -8.93 4.96
C ASN A 99 -0.63 -7.82 5.92
N CYS A 100 -1.54 -6.87 6.18
CA CYS A 100 -1.28 -5.69 6.99
C CYS A 100 -2.53 -5.24 7.75
N THR A 101 -2.35 -4.45 8.80
CA THR A 101 -3.43 -3.80 9.55
C THR A 101 -3.05 -2.35 9.90
N VAL A 102 -3.99 -1.63 10.51
CA VAL A 102 -3.71 -0.38 11.22
C VAL A 102 -4.03 -0.59 12.70
N SER A 103 -3.21 -0.01 13.56
CA SER A 103 -3.37 -0.04 15.02
C SER A 103 -4.66 0.64 15.44
N ARG A 104 -5.14 0.32 16.65
CA ARG A 104 -6.08 1.20 17.34
C ARG A 104 -5.50 2.61 17.52
N THR A 105 -6.38 3.58 17.71
CA THR A 105 -5.97 4.95 18.06
C THR A 105 -5.23 4.93 19.38
N ILE A 106 -4.01 5.46 19.39
CA ILE A 106 -3.17 5.53 20.59
C ILE A 106 -3.63 6.73 21.40
N ARG A 107 -4.14 6.54 22.62
CA ARG A 107 -4.52 7.64 23.51
C ARG A 107 -3.32 8.15 24.29
N ASP A 108 -3.39 9.41 24.69
CA ASP A 108 -2.26 10.13 25.32
C ASP A 108 -2.10 9.78 26.81
N SER A 109 -1.84 8.51 27.08
CA SER A 109 -1.57 7.98 28.42
C SER A 109 -0.57 6.84 28.37
N MET A 110 0.26 6.71 29.42
CA MET A 110 1.26 5.64 29.49
C MET A 110 0.65 4.25 29.36
N ARG A 111 -0.53 4.03 29.97
CA ARG A 111 -1.20 2.73 29.92
C ARG A 111 -1.63 2.39 28.50
N ASP A 112 -2.30 3.33 27.81
CA ASP A 112 -2.81 3.09 26.47
C ASP A 112 -1.70 2.92 25.44
N ILE A 113 -0.61 3.70 25.58
CA ILE A 113 0.60 3.56 24.75
C ILE A 113 1.18 2.14 24.87
N LEU A 114 1.37 1.64 26.09
CA LEU A 114 1.96 0.32 26.32
C LEU A 114 1.02 -0.82 25.92
N ASP A 115 -0.28 -0.69 26.16
CA ASP A 115 -1.26 -1.67 25.69
C ASP A 115 -1.26 -1.73 24.15
N SER A 116 -1.08 -0.58 23.47
CA SER A 116 -0.99 -0.52 21.99
C SER A 116 0.30 -1.19 21.47
N VAL A 117 1.40 -1.14 22.23
CA VAL A 117 2.63 -1.92 21.93
C VAL A 117 2.36 -3.42 22.02
N VAL A 118 1.55 -3.87 22.99
CA VAL A 118 1.18 -5.29 23.13
C VAL A 118 0.38 -5.76 21.91
N ASP A 119 -0.64 -5.00 21.51
CA ASP A 119 -1.47 -5.29 20.34
C ASP A 119 -0.65 -5.33 19.05
N ALA A 120 0.28 -4.40 18.90
CA ALA A 120 1.23 -4.35 17.82
C ALA A 120 2.13 -5.60 17.77
N GLY A 121 2.68 -6.02 18.91
CA GLY A 121 3.50 -7.23 18.99
C GLY A 121 2.75 -8.49 18.61
N MET A 122 1.48 -8.62 19.02
CA MET A 122 0.62 -9.74 18.63
C MET A 122 0.29 -9.74 17.13
N THR A 123 0.04 -8.55 16.57
CA THR A 123 -0.17 -8.37 15.13
C THR A 123 1.06 -8.76 14.32
N LEU A 124 2.23 -8.23 14.67
CA LEU A 124 3.50 -8.52 14.00
C LEU A 124 3.88 -10.00 14.12
N LYS A 125 3.60 -10.64 15.26
CA LYS A 125 3.83 -12.08 15.47
C LYS A 125 3.00 -12.95 14.52
N SER A 126 1.77 -12.54 14.19
CA SER A 126 0.96 -13.22 13.17
C SER A 126 1.53 -13.06 11.74
N GLY A 127 2.50 -12.15 11.59
CA GLY A 127 3.20 -11.87 10.35
C GLY A 127 2.55 -10.78 9.49
N ALA A 128 1.60 -10.02 10.05
CA ALA A 128 1.03 -8.84 9.43
C ALA A 128 1.91 -7.61 9.69
N GLY A 129 2.05 -6.73 8.70
CA GLY A 129 2.59 -5.38 8.92
C GLY A 129 1.56 -4.47 9.56
N ILE A 130 1.96 -3.36 10.17
CA ILE A 130 1.04 -2.51 10.96
C ILE A 130 1.33 -1.02 10.80
N GLY A 131 0.29 -0.21 10.64
CA GLY A 131 0.38 1.26 10.63
C GLY A 131 -0.15 1.91 11.91
N TYR A 132 0.34 3.12 12.22
CA TYR A 132 -0.01 3.87 13.42
C TYR A 132 -0.11 5.36 13.12
N ASP A 133 -1.01 6.05 13.81
CA ASP A 133 -0.97 7.52 13.97
C ASP A 133 -0.40 7.84 15.35
N PHE A 134 0.73 8.56 15.39
CA PHE A 134 1.38 9.01 16.63
C PHE A 134 1.04 10.46 17.00
N SER A 135 0.22 11.15 16.20
CA SER A 135 -0.11 12.58 16.37
C SER A 135 -0.97 12.88 17.58
N THR A 136 -1.58 11.85 18.16
CA THR A 136 -2.41 11.96 19.38
C THR A 136 -1.58 12.11 20.65
N LEU A 137 -0.28 11.83 20.61
CA LEU A 137 0.59 11.89 21.77
C LEU A 137 1.11 13.31 21.99
N ARG A 138 1.08 13.80 23.23
CA ARG A 138 1.49 15.18 23.51
C ARG A 138 2.96 15.43 23.15
N HIS A 139 3.21 16.64 22.67
CA HIS A 139 4.53 17.04 22.20
C HIS A 139 5.60 17.07 23.32
N LYS A 140 6.86 17.00 22.93
CA LYS A 140 8.01 17.08 23.82
C LYS A 140 7.97 18.34 24.68
N GLY A 141 8.27 18.18 25.97
CA GLY A 141 8.21 19.27 26.96
C GLY A 141 6.81 19.58 27.49
N ALA A 142 5.73 19.06 26.88
CA ALA A 142 4.38 19.23 27.42
C ALA A 142 4.28 18.62 28.82
N PHE A 143 3.54 19.29 29.71
CA PHE A 143 3.47 18.93 31.12
C PHE A 143 2.64 17.67 31.35
N VAL A 144 3.13 16.79 32.22
CA VAL A 144 2.43 15.57 32.65
C VAL A 144 2.02 15.77 34.11
N PHE A 145 0.77 16.19 34.32
CA PHE A 145 0.24 16.54 35.64
C PHE A 145 0.41 15.45 36.69
N GLY A 146 0.20 14.17 36.32
CA GLY A 146 0.38 13.04 37.24
C GLY A 146 1.83 12.80 37.68
N ALA A 147 2.82 13.19 36.84
CA ALA A 147 4.24 12.99 37.12
C ALA A 147 4.94 14.27 37.60
N GLY A 148 4.32 15.45 37.40
CA GLY A 148 4.91 16.75 37.74
C GLY A 148 6.12 17.13 36.88
N ALA A 149 6.25 16.56 35.67
CA ALA A 149 7.40 16.74 34.78
C ALA A 149 6.97 16.83 33.30
N GLY A 150 7.88 17.30 32.45
CA GLY A 150 7.67 17.31 30.99
C GLY A 150 7.85 15.92 30.37
N THR A 151 7.14 15.64 29.27
CA THR A 151 7.32 14.41 28.49
C THR A 151 8.47 14.50 27.48
N ASN A 152 8.96 13.35 27.00
CA ASN A 152 9.93 13.24 25.91
C ASN A 152 9.29 13.29 24.51
N GLY A 153 7.96 13.35 24.44
CA GLY A 153 7.21 13.44 23.18
C GLY A 153 7.02 12.09 22.45
N PRO A 154 6.35 12.10 21.29
CA PRO A 154 5.90 10.89 20.59
C PRO A 154 7.05 10.01 20.09
N LEU A 155 8.12 10.63 19.59
CA LEU A 155 9.23 9.89 18.96
C LEU A 155 9.96 8.97 19.95
N ALA A 156 10.07 9.34 21.23
CA ALA A 156 10.64 8.49 22.26
C ALA A 156 9.81 7.21 22.50
N PHE A 157 8.49 7.30 22.34
CA PHE A 157 7.61 6.13 22.40
C PHE A 157 7.71 5.30 21.12
N MET A 158 7.86 5.93 19.94
CA MET A 158 8.09 5.21 18.69
C MET A 158 9.33 4.31 18.75
N ASP A 159 10.38 4.70 19.49
CA ASP A 159 11.57 3.88 19.71
C ASP A 159 11.23 2.54 20.41
N ILE A 160 10.21 2.51 21.29
CA ILE A 160 9.73 1.27 21.92
C ILE A 160 9.11 0.34 20.87
N TYR A 161 8.27 0.89 19.97
CA TYR A 161 7.67 0.13 18.89
C TYR A 161 8.71 -0.39 17.90
N ASP A 162 9.74 0.41 17.58
CA ASP A 162 10.84 0.00 16.70
C ASP A 162 11.60 -1.21 17.28
N LYS A 163 11.96 -1.15 18.58
CA LYS A 163 12.65 -2.25 19.27
C LYS A 163 11.76 -3.49 19.44
N MET A 164 10.47 -3.30 19.69
CA MET A 164 9.51 -4.40 19.75
C MET A 164 9.44 -5.12 18.39
N CYS A 165 9.26 -4.36 17.30
CA CYS A 165 9.18 -4.94 15.96
C CYS A 165 10.48 -5.66 15.56
N PHE A 166 11.63 -5.07 15.87
CA PHE A 166 12.93 -5.71 15.65
C PHE A 166 13.03 -7.07 16.38
N THR A 167 12.61 -7.11 17.65
CA THR A 167 12.60 -8.33 18.45
C THR A 167 11.67 -9.40 17.86
N VAL A 168 10.43 -9.03 17.52
CA VAL A 168 9.46 -9.99 16.96
C VAL A 168 9.90 -10.51 15.59
N ALA A 169 10.47 -9.65 14.75
CA ALA A 169 11.00 -10.01 13.43
C ALA A 169 12.17 -11.01 13.50
N SER A 170 12.96 -10.98 14.58
CA SER A 170 14.07 -11.93 14.77
C SER A 170 13.62 -13.37 15.07
N ALA A 171 12.36 -13.55 15.52
CA ALA A 171 11.82 -14.86 15.89
C ALA A 171 11.12 -15.62 14.74
N GLY A 172 11.06 -15.03 13.53
CA GLY A 172 10.38 -15.61 12.36
C GLY A 172 11.02 -15.23 11.04
N GLY A 173 10.79 -16.01 9.98
CA GLY A 173 11.45 -15.86 8.67
C GLY A 173 11.07 -14.62 7.83
N ARG A 174 10.61 -13.51 8.44
CA ARG A 174 10.27 -12.26 7.74
C ARG A 174 10.57 -11.03 8.61
N ARG A 175 11.19 -10.00 8.00
CA ARG A 175 11.35 -8.66 8.58
C ARG A 175 9.97 -8.05 8.88
N GLY A 176 9.75 -7.59 10.11
CA GLY A 176 8.56 -6.82 10.47
C GLY A 176 8.54 -5.48 9.73
N ALA A 177 7.36 -4.99 9.36
CA ALA A 177 7.21 -3.74 8.62
C ALA A 177 6.13 -2.88 9.28
N GLN A 178 6.45 -1.62 9.54
CA GLN A 178 5.58 -0.67 10.21
C GLN A 178 5.39 0.61 9.38
N MET A 179 4.26 1.30 9.56
CA MET A 179 4.05 2.67 9.07
C MET A 179 3.82 3.59 10.26
N GLY A 180 4.57 4.69 10.37
CA GLY A 180 4.28 5.77 11.30
C GLY A 180 3.74 6.97 10.53
N THR A 181 2.52 7.39 10.82
CA THR A 181 1.95 8.64 10.31
C THR A 181 2.00 9.74 11.37
N PHE A 182 2.10 10.98 10.90
CA PHE A 182 2.22 12.14 11.76
C PHE A 182 1.58 13.39 11.14
N ASP A 183 0.82 14.15 11.92
CA ASP A 183 0.12 15.35 11.49
C ASP A 183 1.09 16.50 11.22
N VAL A 184 0.95 17.16 10.07
CA VAL A 184 1.81 18.27 9.65
C VAL A 184 1.67 19.51 10.56
N GLY A 185 0.59 19.61 11.33
CA GLY A 185 0.32 20.64 12.32
C GLY A 185 0.75 20.29 13.75
N HIS A 186 1.38 19.14 13.98
CA HIS A 186 1.85 18.73 15.31
C HIS A 186 3.15 19.47 15.72
N PRO A 187 3.33 19.90 16.99
CA PRO A 187 4.53 20.64 17.41
C PRO A 187 5.87 19.92 17.19
N ASP A 188 5.90 18.59 17.34
CA ASP A 188 7.10 17.78 17.08
C ASP A 188 7.31 17.39 15.59
N VAL A 189 6.57 17.98 14.64
CA VAL A 189 6.63 17.61 13.21
C VAL A 189 8.04 17.71 12.62
N ARG A 190 8.82 18.72 13.03
CA ARG A 190 10.20 18.91 12.58
C ARG A 190 11.12 17.76 13.04
N GLU A 191 10.97 17.31 14.28
CA GLU A 191 11.74 16.16 14.78
C GLU A 191 11.34 14.88 14.04
N PHE A 192 10.05 14.70 13.74
CA PHE A 192 9.55 13.55 12.97
C PHE A 192 10.14 13.50 11.55
N ILE A 193 10.14 14.63 10.82
CA ILE A 193 10.72 14.72 9.47
C ILE A 193 12.19 14.30 9.47
N GLN A 194 12.93 14.69 10.49
CA GLN A 194 14.37 14.47 10.57
C GLN A 194 14.74 13.15 11.28
N ALA A 195 13.78 12.38 11.78
CA ALA A 195 14.02 11.25 12.68
C ALA A 195 14.98 10.19 12.10
N LYS A 196 14.90 9.94 10.79
CA LYS A 196 15.75 8.95 10.10
C LYS A 196 17.11 9.47 9.64
N ARG A 197 17.42 10.74 9.87
CA ARG A 197 18.80 11.26 9.71
C ARG A 197 19.74 10.68 10.75
N GLU A 198 19.19 10.31 11.91
CA GLU A 198 19.91 9.56 12.93
C GLU A 198 20.09 8.10 12.50
N ALA A 199 21.34 7.71 12.27
CA ALA A 199 21.67 6.36 11.83
C ALA A 199 21.17 5.31 12.83
N GLY A 200 20.30 4.40 12.38
CA GLY A 200 19.81 3.30 13.21
C GLY A 200 18.44 3.50 13.82
N ARG A 201 17.91 4.73 13.82
CA ARG A 201 16.65 5.06 14.47
C ARG A 201 15.45 4.84 13.55
N LEU A 202 14.35 4.32 14.11
CA LEU A 202 13.09 4.02 13.41
C LEU A 202 13.23 3.20 12.11
N ARG A 203 14.20 2.29 12.04
CA ARG A 203 14.50 1.47 10.85
C ARG A 203 13.40 0.48 10.46
N GLN A 204 12.50 0.14 11.39
CA GLN A 204 11.38 -0.76 11.12
C GLN A 204 10.12 -0.03 10.61
N PHE A 205 10.14 1.31 10.60
CA PHE A 205 9.05 2.14 10.12
C PHE A 205 9.32 2.63 8.71
N ASN A 206 8.27 2.77 7.90
CA ASN A 206 8.17 3.81 6.88
C ASN A 206 7.51 5.02 7.56
N LEU A 207 7.99 6.24 7.31
CA LEU A 207 7.41 7.45 7.89
C LEU A 207 6.63 8.24 6.84
N SER A 208 5.46 8.77 7.20
CA SER A 208 4.66 9.61 6.30
C SER A 208 3.96 10.74 7.05
N LEU A 209 3.84 11.90 6.41
CA LEU A 209 3.09 13.02 6.94
C LEU A 209 1.64 13.00 6.45
N LEU A 210 0.73 13.33 7.35
CA LEU A 210 -0.67 13.62 7.07
C LEU A 210 -0.75 15.10 6.65
N ILE A 211 -0.77 15.32 5.34
CA ILE A 211 -0.78 16.63 4.70
C ILE A 211 -2.23 17.05 4.44
N THR A 212 -2.62 18.20 4.99
CA THR A 212 -3.97 18.78 4.84
C THR A 212 -4.03 19.76 3.68
N ASP A 213 -5.23 19.99 3.14
CA ASP A 213 -5.51 21.04 2.16
C ASP A 213 -5.15 22.43 2.73
N GLU A 214 -5.43 22.65 4.02
CA GLU A 214 -5.10 23.90 4.72
C GLU A 214 -3.59 24.19 4.69
N PHE A 215 -2.75 23.19 4.95
CA PHE A 215 -1.29 23.35 4.89
C PHE A 215 -0.83 23.64 3.46
N MET A 216 -1.35 22.92 2.47
CA MET A 216 -0.97 23.12 1.07
C MET A 216 -1.34 24.53 0.58
N GLU A 217 -2.51 25.03 0.95
CA GLU A 217 -2.91 26.41 0.64
C GLU A 217 -2.05 27.43 1.39
N ALA A 218 -1.63 27.16 2.62
CA ALA A 218 -0.70 28.01 3.35
C ALA A 218 0.69 28.07 2.68
N VAL A 219 1.19 26.95 2.15
CA VAL A 219 2.45 26.89 1.38
C VAL A 219 2.36 27.73 0.10
N LYS A 220 1.28 27.55 -0.68
CA LYS A 220 1.05 28.30 -1.92
C LYS A 220 0.99 29.81 -1.67
N ASN A 221 0.25 30.21 -0.64
CA ASN A 221 0.04 31.61 -0.30
C ASN A 221 1.13 32.22 0.59
N ASN A 222 2.15 31.44 1.00
CA ASN A 222 3.23 31.86 1.88
C ASN A 222 2.74 32.46 3.21
N THR A 223 1.72 31.84 3.81
CA THR A 223 1.14 32.27 5.09
C THR A 223 1.81 31.55 6.27
N ASP A 224 1.46 32.01 7.46
CA ASP A 224 1.87 31.38 8.71
C ASP A 224 1.13 30.04 8.90
N TRP A 225 1.78 29.11 9.60
CA TRP A 225 1.30 27.79 9.92
C TRP A 225 1.42 27.57 11.43
N PRO A 226 0.30 27.48 12.17
CA PRO A 226 0.33 27.23 13.61
C PRO A 226 0.57 25.74 13.89
N LEU A 227 1.60 25.45 14.67
CA LEU A 227 1.80 24.13 15.29
C LEU A 227 1.04 24.11 16.61
N ALA A 228 0.09 23.18 16.75
CA ALA A 228 -0.86 23.20 17.85
C ALA A 228 -1.22 21.80 18.32
N PHE A 229 -1.59 21.69 19.59
CA PHE A 229 -1.98 20.45 20.24
C PHE A 229 -3.20 20.67 21.15
N PRO A 230 -4.09 19.69 21.36
CA PRO A 230 -5.25 19.82 22.25
C PRO A 230 -4.92 20.50 23.60
N LEU A 231 -5.75 21.48 23.97
CA LEU A 231 -5.61 22.19 25.23
C LEU A 231 -5.91 21.24 26.40
N HIS A 232 -4.90 20.98 27.22
CA HIS A 232 -5.06 20.14 28.40
C HIS A 232 -6.02 20.81 29.41
N PRO A 233 -6.94 20.07 30.06
CA PRO A 233 -7.91 20.66 30.99
C PRO A 233 -7.29 21.46 32.13
N GLY A 234 -6.14 21.00 32.63
CA GLY A 234 -5.37 21.66 33.69
C GLY A 234 -4.65 22.95 33.28
N GLU A 235 -4.64 23.31 31.99
CA GLU A 235 -4.02 24.55 31.48
C GLU A 235 -5.07 25.58 31.03
N LYS A 236 -6.37 25.30 31.17
CA LYS A 236 -7.45 26.14 30.61
C LYS A 236 -7.43 27.59 31.12
N GLU A 237 -7.03 27.80 32.37
CA GLU A 237 -6.96 29.14 32.97
C GLU A 237 -5.69 29.90 32.57
N ASP A 238 -4.67 29.19 32.08
CA ASP A 238 -3.35 29.74 31.74
C ASP A 238 -3.23 30.15 30.26
N VAL A 239 -4.17 29.72 29.41
CA VAL A 239 -4.13 29.92 27.96
C VAL A 239 -5.19 30.91 27.51
N LYS A 240 -4.77 31.94 26.78
CA LYS A 240 -5.68 32.97 26.25
C LYS A 240 -6.41 32.48 25.01
N ALA A 241 -7.57 33.06 24.74
CA ALA A 241 -8.38 32.72 23.55
C ALA A 241 -7.65 32.99 22.22
N GLU A 242 -6.75 33.98 22.17
CA GLU A 242 -5.94 34.30 20.98
C GLU A 242 -4.88 33.23 20.65
N ASP A 243 -4.51 32.41 21.63
CA ASP A 243 -3.55 31.31 21.50
C ASP A 243 -4.25 29.96 21.20
N LEU A 244 -5.56 29.98 20.88
CA LEU A 244 -6.36 28.79 20.60
C LEU A 244 -6.84 28.76 19.15
N ILE A 245 -6.79 27.57 18.56
CA ILE A 245 -7.44 27.25 17.29
C ILE A 245 -8.32 26.01 17.47
N TYR A 246 -9.34 25.86 16.64
CA TYR A 246 -10.26 24.72 16.69
C TYR A 246 -10.01 23.80 15.51
N ARG A 247 -9.68 22.53 15.78
CA ARG A 247 -9.37 21.52 14.76
C ARG A 247 -10.25 20.28 14.91
N ASP A 248 -10.54 19.63 13.79
CA ASP A 248 -11.01 18.25 13.83
C ASP A 248 -9.89 17.38 14.41
N TRP A 249 -10.19 16.66 15.48
CA TRP A 249 -9.20 15.87 16.21
C TRP A 249 -9.68 14.42 16.36
N PRO A 250 -8.80 13.42 16.20
CA PRO A 250 -9.20 12.01 16.18
C PRO A 250 -9.83 11.48 17.46
N VAL A 251 -9.57 12.12 18.61
CA VAL A 251 -10.07 11.66 19.91
C VAL A 251 -10.59 12.84 20.72
N VAL A 252 -11.88 12.83 21.04
CA VAL A 252 -12.41 13.76 22.05
C VAL A 252 -12.29 13.10 23.41
N GLU A 253 -11.34 13.56 24.23
CA GLU A 253 -11.15 13.06 25.60
C GLU A 253 -11.99 13.85 26.62
N GLU A 254 -12.19 13.24 27.79
CA GLU A 254 -12.90 13.89 28.89
C GLU A 254 -12.19 15.18 29.30
N GLY A 255 -12.95 16.27 29.37
CA GLY A 255 -12.43 17.59 29.73
C GLY A 255 -11.91 18.42 28.56
N TYR A 256 -11.81 17.88 27.34
CA TYR A 256 -11.49 18.69 26.16
C TYR A 256 -12.56 19.77 25.94
N THR A 257 -12.12 20.96 25.54
CA THR A 257 -13.05 22.03 25.12
C THR A 257 -13.39 21.80 23.64
N VAL A 258 -14.68 21.75 23.33
CA VAL A 258 -15.20 21.52 21.97
C VAL A 258 -16.12 22.66 21.58
N ASP A 259 -16.06 23.12 20.32
CA ASP A 259 -16.99 24.14 19.81
C ASP A 259 -18.34 23.56 19.36
N ALA A 260 -19.23 24.43 18.88
CA ALA A 260 -20.56 24.02 18.38
C ALA A 260 -20.50 23.12 17.13
N GLU A 261 -19.35 23.07 16.45
CA GLU A 261 -19.12 22.29 15.25
C GLU A 261 -18.41 20.95 15.54
N GLY A 262 -18.15 20.63 16.81
CA GLY A 262 -17.51 19.40 17.23
C GLY A 262 -15.97 19.41 17.15
N ARG A 263 -15.35 20.57 16.93
CA ARG A 263 -13.89 20.71 16.83
C ARG A 263 -13.26 20.91 18.21
N VAL A 264 -12.08 20.34 18.42
CA VAL A 264 -11.33 20.43 19.69
C VAL A 264 -10.51 21.71 19.71
N ALA A 265 -10.53 22.40 20.85
CA ALA A 265 -9.63 23.54 21.10
C ALA A 265 -8.19 23.06 21.27
N CYS A 266 -7.31 23.51 20.38
CA CYS A 266 -5.88 23.25 20.38
C CYS A 266 -5.12 24.54 20.73
N ARG A 267 -4.18 24.43 21.67
CA ARG A 267 -3.24 25.49 22.00
C ARG A 267 -2.18 25.59 20.91
N ILE A 268 -1.96 26.80 20.41
CA ILE A 268 -0.81 27.12 19.56
C ILE A 268 0.45 27.05 20.42
N VAL A 269 1.39 26.19 20.03
CA VAL A 269 2.68 26.03 20.69
C VAL A 269 3.75 26.87 20.00
N GLU A 270 3.73 26.90 18.67
CA GLU A 270 4.64 27.66 17.83
C GLU A 270 3.91 28.09 16.55
N VAL A 271 4.30 29.22 15.96
CA VAL A 271 3.85 29.64 14.64
C VAL A 271 5.07 29.77 13.74
N ILE A 272 5.03 29.12 12.58
CA ILE A 272 6.15 29.07 11.62
C ILE A 272 5.66 29.48 10.23
N LYS A 273 6.56 29.76 9.29
CA LYS A 273 6.13 29.89 7.89
C LYS A 273 5.83 28.53 7.28
N ALA A 274 4.68 28.39 6.62
CA ALA A 274 4.31 27.14 5.94
C ALA A 274 5.40 26.70 4.93
N ARG A 275 6.00 27.67 4.23
CA ARG A 275 7.11 27.42 3.29
C ARG A 275 8.37 26.88 3.95
N GLU A 276 8.72 27.33 5.17
CA GLU A 276 9.89 26.80 5.87
C GLU A 276 9.71 25.32 6.23
N LEU A 277 8.50 24.95 6.67
CA LEU A 277 8.18 23.55 6.92
C LEU A 277 8.18 22.74 5.63
N TRP A 278 7.55 23.27 4.58
CA TRP A 278 7.56 22.67 3.24
C TRP A 278 8.98 22.39 2.73
N ASP A 279 9.87 23.38 2.78
CA ASP A 279 11.26 23.23 2.35
C ASP A 279 11.99 22.18 3.17
N THR A 280 11.74 22.13 4.49
CA THR A 280 12.30 21.09 5.37
C THR A 280 11.84 19.69 4.96
N ILE A 281 10.55 19.55 4.66
CA ILE A 281 9.98 18.28 4.21
C ILE A 281 10.57 17.88 2.86
N MET A 282 10.54 18.78 1.87
CA MET A 282 11.03 18.52 0.52
C MET A 282 12.52 18.16 0.51
N SER A 283 13.36 18.87 1.26
CA SER A 283 14.78 18.53 1.40
C SER A 283 14.95 17.15 2.03
N SER A 284 14.18 16.82 3.08
CA SER A 284 14.25 15.49 3.68
C SER A 284 13.86 14.38 2.69
N THR A 285 12.77 14.56 1.97
CA THR A 285 12.31 13.55 1.00
C THR A 285 13.23 13.47 -0.23
N TYR A 286 13.86 14.58 -0.63
CA TYR A 286 14.84 14.61 -1.72
C TYR A 286 16.15 13.87 -1.36
N ASP A 287 16.59 13.99 -0.11
CA ASP A 287 17.84 13.40 0.38
C ASP A 287 17.66 11.97 0.90
N TYR A 288 16.52 11.69 1.56
CA TYR A 288 16.23 10.48 2.34
C TYR A 288 14.91 9.78 1.97
N ALA A 289 14.26 10.13 0.83
CA ALA A 289 13.01 9.55 0.30
C ALA A 289 11.86 9.43 1.32
N GLU A 290 11.99 10.12 2.45
CA GLU A 290 11.08 10.11 3.58
C GLU A 290 11.12 11.49 4.29
N PRO A 291 10.00 11.91 4.89
CA PRO A 291 8.72 11.19 4.99
C PRO A 291 7.94 11.16 3.67
N GLY A 292 7.10 10.13 3.50
CA GLY A 292 6.11 10.06 2.42
C GLY A 292 4.98 11.08 2.61
N PHE A 293 4.22 11.36 1.55
CA PHE A 293 3.07 12.25 1.59
C PHE A 293 1.77 11.47 1.57
N ILE A 294 0.93 11.68 2.58
CA ILE A 294 -0.46 11.24 2.58
C ILE A 294 -1.33 12.49 2.58
N LEU A 295 -2.06 12.69 1.49
CA LEU A 295 -3.00 13.81 1.34
C LEU A 295 -4.30 13.45 2.07
N ILE A 296 -4.29 13.65 3.39
CA ILE A 296 -5.25 13.01 4.30
C ILE A 296 -6.68 13.51 4.10
N ASP A 297 -6.83 14.78 3.72
CA ASP A 297 -8.15 15.34 3.41
C ASP A 297 -8.72 14.71 2.15
N GLN A 298 -7.89 14.42 1.15
CA GLN A 298 -8.31 13.73 -0.06
C GLN A 298 -8.64 12.25 0.20
N VAL A 299 -7.89 11.60 1.10
CA VAL A 299 -8.20 10.24 1.57
C VAL A 299 -9.59 10.20 2.21
N ASN A 300 -9.87 11.08 3.18
CA ASN A 300 -11.16 11.10 3.88
C ASN A 300 -12.31 11.61 3.01
N ARG A 301 -12.05 12.57 2.12
CA ARG A 301 -13.04 13.08 1.15
C ARG A 301 -13.59 11.97 0.26
N MET A 302 -12.73 11.07 -0.18
CA MET A 302 -13.07 9.94 -1.06
C MET A 302 -13.36 8.63 -0.30
N ASN A 303 -13.37 8.65 1.03
CA ASN A 303 -13.70 7.49 1.85
C ASN A 303 -15.19 7.18 1.76
N ASN A 304 -15.55 5.95 1.37
CA ASN A 304 -16.95 5.53 1.30
C ASN A 304 -17.63 5.46 2.67
N ASN A 305 -16.85 5.26 3.73
CA ASN A 305 -17.32 5.17 5.11
C ASN A 305 -17.14 6.48 5.89
N TRP A 306 -17.05 7.62 5.21
CA TRP A 306 -16.85 8.96 5.78
C TRP A 306 -17.77 9.29 6.98
N PHE A 307 -18.94 8.64 7.07
CA PHE A 307 -19.92 8.84 8.14
C PHE A 307 -19.61 8.09 9.44
N CYS A 308 -18.78 7.04 9.43
CA CYS A 308 -18.52 6.23 10.63
C CYS A 308 -17.05 6.05 10.97
N GLU A 309 -16.14 6.59 10.15
CA GLU A 309 -14.70 6.48 10.41
C GLU A 309 -13.94 7.71 9.90
N ASP A 310 -12.81 7.98 10.55
CA ASP A 310 -11.82 8.97 10.13
C ASP A 310 -10.49 8.24 9.93
N ILE A 311 -9.90 8.39 8.75
CA ILE A 311 -8.65 7.74 8.38
C ILE A 311 -7.50 8.66 8.76
N ARG A 312 -6.54 8.13 9.52
CA ARG A 312 -5.33 8.86 9.93
C ARG A 312 -4.04 8.06 9.81
N ALA A 313 -4.14 6.82 9.36
CA ALA A 313 -2.98 5.97 9.10
C ALA A 313 -3.23 5.10 7.88
N THR A 314 -2.14 4.58 7.33
CA THR A 314 -2.17 3.59 6.25
C THR A 314 -1.46 2.33 6.71
N ASN A 315 -1.66 1.24 5.99
CA ASN A 315 -0.76 0.10 6.08
C ASN A 315 0.68 0.49 5.64
N PRO A 316 1.70 -0.37 5.90
CA PRO A 316 3.11 -0.10 5.56
C PRO A 316 3.42 0.37 4.14
N CYS A 317 2.59 0.01 3.16
CA CYS A 317 2.84 0.28 1.75
C CYS A 317 2.01 1.45 1.17
N GLY A 318 1.10 2.03 1.96
CA GLY A 318 0.33 3.23 1.61
C GLY A 318 -0.92 3.02 0.74
N GLU A 319 -1.14 1.83 0.19
CA GLU A 319 -2.26 1.51 -0.72
C GLU A 319 -3.62 1.37 -0.01
N GLN A 320 -3.62 1.13 1.30
CA GLN A 320 -4.82 1.00 2.11
C GLN A 320 -4.73 1.95 3.30
N PRO A 321 -5.23 3.19 3.13
CA PRO A 321 -5.66 4.01 4.23
C PRO A 321 -6.78 3.27 4.97
N LEU A 322 -6.59 3.01 6.26
CA LEU A 322 -7.47 2.16 7.05
C LEU A 322 -7.87 2.88 8.34
N PRO A 323 -9.10 2.63 8.84
CA PRO A 323 -9.51 3.11 10.15
C PRO A 323 -8.70 2.39 11.24
N PRO A 324 -8.77 2.88 12.48
CA PRO A 324 -8.25 2.13 13.63
C PRO A 324 -8.69 0.67 13.60
N GLU A 325 -7.75 -0.25 13.83
CA GLU A 325 -7.97 -1.71 13.85
C GLU A 325 -8.36 -2.31 12.48
N GLY A 326 -8.38 -1.51 11.41
CA GLY A 326 -8.69 -1.96 10.06
C GLY A 326 -7.67 -2.96 9.50
N ALA A 327 -8.14 -3.84 8.63
CA ALA A 327 -7.35 -4.92 8.02
C ALA A 327 -7.22 -4.76 6.49
N CYS A 328 -6.03 -5.06 5.98
CA CYS A 328 -5.65 -4.94 4.57
C CYS A 328 -5.86 -6.29 3.85
N LEU A 329 -7.09 -6.55 3.42
CA LEU A 329 -7.44 -7.68 2.55
C LEU A 329 -7.19 -7.30 1.09
N LEU A 330 -6.26 -8.00 0.42
CA LEU A 330 -5.81 -7.63 -0.92
C LEU A 330 -5.89 -8.77 -1.94
N GLY A 331 -6.00 -8.39 -3.20
CA GLY A 331 -5.87 -9.26 -4.37
C GLY A 331 -5.46 -8.46 -5.60
N SER A 332 -4.88 -9.12 -6.60
CA SER A 332 -4.51 -8.45 -7.85
C SER A 332 -4.89 -9.27 -9.07
N VAL A 333 -5.48 -8.63 -10.07
CA VAL A 333 -5.71 -9.24 -11.38
C VAL A 333 -4.47 -9.04 -12.26
N ASN A 334 -3.89 -10.13 -12.77
CA ASN A 334 -2.75 -10.06 -13.67
C ASN A 334 -3.20 -9.65 -15.08
N LEU A 335 -3.01 -8.37 -15.43
CA LEU A 335 -3.46 -7.81 -16.71
C LEU A 335 -2.83 -8.51 -17.91
N THR A 336 -1.64 -9.09 -17.75
CA THR A 336 -0.95 -9.76 -18.85
C THR A 336 -1.73 -10.95 -19.38
N LYS A 337 -2.64 -11.55 -18.60
CA LYS A 337 -3.46 -12.72 -19.00
C LYS A 337 -4.55 -12.39 -20.01
N PHE A 338 -4.80 -11.11 -20.28
CA PHE A 338 -5.92 -10.64 -21.09
C PHE A 338 -5.50 -10.09 -22.46
N VAL A 339 -4.23 -10.23 -22.85
CA VAL A 339 -3.76 -9.76 -24.16
C VAL A 339 -3.95 -10.83 -25.24
N ILE A 340 -4.65 -10.44 -26.31
CA ILE A 340 -4.89 -11.23 -27.51
C ILE A 340 -3.99 -10.69 -28.63
N ASP A 341 -3.36 -11.61 -29.37
CA ASP A 341 -2.39 -11.29 -30.45
C ASP A 341 -1.25 -10.36 -29.99
N PRO A 342 -0.54 -10.68 -28.88
CA PRO A 342 0.50 -9.81 -28.33
C PRO A 342 1.57 -9.50 -29.37
N PHE A 343 1.92 -8.21 -29.51
CA PHE A 343 2.84 -7.67 -30.53
C PHE A 343 2.43 -7.89 -31.99
N GLY A 344 1.25 -8.46 -32.24
CA GLY A 344 0.77 -8.81 -33.57
C GLY A 344 0.30 -7.62 -34.40
N ALA A 345 -0.52 -7.89 -35.41
CA ALA A 345 -1.02 -6.84 -36.30
C ALA A 345 -2.14 -6.02 -35.63
N ASP A 346 -2.91 -6.65 -34.75
CA ASP A 346 -4.04 -6.05 -34.03
C ASP A 346 -4.07 -6.55 -32.57
N PRO A 347 -3.07 -6.17 -31.75
CA PRO A 347 -3.03 -6.56 -30.36
C PRO A 347 -4.17 -5.87 -29.58
N ARG A 348 -4.94 -6.62 -28.81
CA ARG A 348 -6.10 -6.09 -28.08
C ARG A 348 -6.27 -6.74 -26.71
N PHE A 349 -7.04 -6.06 -25.85
CA PHE A 349 -7.35 -6.51 -24.51
C PHE A 349 -8.72 -7.22 -24.44
N ASP A 350 -8.77 -8.35 -23.74
CA ASP A 350 -9.96 -9.18 -23.54
C ASP A 350 -10.80 -8.67 -22.37
N TRP A 351 -11.60 -7.63 -22.64
CA TRP A 351 -12.44 -6.97 -21.65
C TRP A 351 -13.52 -7.87 -21.05
N GLU A 352 -14.04 -8.84 -21.81
CA GLU A 352 -15.10 -9.74 -21.34
C GLU A 352 -14.55 -10.71 -20.30
N ARG A 353 -13.42 -11.36 -20.61
CA ARG A 353 -12.77 -12.26 -19.66
C ARG A 353 -12.24 -11.51 -18.45
N TYR A 354 -11.74 -10.28 -18.64
CA TYR A 354 -11.31 -9.42 -17.53
C TYR A 354 -12.44 -9.18 -16.53
N ARG A 355 -13.60 -8.69 -16.99
CA ARG A 355 -14.77 -8.49 -16.12
C ARG A 355 -15.21 -9.77 -15.43
N LYS A 356 -15.23 -10.90 -16.15
CA LYS A 356 -15.59 -12.19 -15.55
C LYS A 356 -14.63 -12.63 -14.43
N VAL A 357 -13.32 -12.41 -14.60
CA VAL A 357 -12.32 -12.69 -13.56
C VAL A 357 -12.52 -11.76 -12.36
N VAL A 358 -12.72 -10.46 -12.59
CA VAL A 358 -13.01 -9.48 -11.52
C VAL A 358 -14.25 -9.88 -10.74
N ALA A 359 -15.32 -10.28 -11.42
CA ALA A 359 -16.57 -10.65 -10.78
C ALA A 359 -16.40 -11.84 -9.83
N ILE A 360 -15.82 -12.95 -10.33
CA ILE A 360 -15.59 -14.15 -9.53
C ILE A 360 -14.60 -13.86 -8.39
N PHE A 361 -13.54 -13.11 -8.68
CA PHE A 361 -12.51 -12.80 -7.68
C PHE A 361 -13.03 -11.89 -6.56
N THR A 362 -14.03 -11.05 -6.84
CA THR A 362 -14.69 -10.22 -5.82
C THR A 362 -15.38 -11.10 -4.79
N ARG A 363 -16.11 -12.14 -5.22
CA ARG A 363 -16.69 -13.15 -4.29
C ARG A 363 -15.60 -13.90 -3.52
N MET A 364 -14.50 -14.27 -4.17
CA MET A 364 -13.39 -14.94 -3.48
C MET A 364 -12.81 -14.09 -2.35
N LEU A 365 -12.62 -12.78 -2.57
CA LEU A 365 -12.14 -11.87 -1.53
C LEU A 365 -13.19 -11.69 -0.42
N ASP A 366 -14.49 -11.57 -0.75
CA ASP A 366 -15.56 -11.56 0.25
C ASP A 366 -15.51 -12.79 1.17
N ASN A 367 -15.20 -13.97 0.63
CA ASN A 367 -15.07 -15.20 1.43
C ASN A 367 -13.84 -15.21 2.34
N VAL A 368 -12.76 -14.48 1.99
CA VAL A 368 -11.58 -14.38 2.86
C VAL A 368 -11.94 -13.70 4.18
N VAL A 369 -12.91 -12.79 4.20
CA VAL A 369 -13.38 -12.12 5.43
C VAL A 369 -13.77 -13.14 6.50
N GLU A 370 -14.45 -14.23 6.11
CA GLU A 370 -14.95 -15.28 7.02
C GLU A 370 -13.83 -16.13 7.63
N ILE A 371 -12.65 -16.18 6.99
CA ILE A 371 -11.52 -17.03 7.38
C ILE A 371 -10.21 -16.24 7.53
N ALA A 372 -10.30 -14.93 7.79
CA ALA A 372 -9.16 -14.01 7.78
C ALA A 372 -8.06 -14.37 8.80
N GLY A 373 -8.44 -14.94 9.95
CA GLY A 373 -7.51 -15.38 10.99
C GLY A 373 -6.72 -14.24 11.64
N LEU A 374 -7.37 -13.11 11.91
CA LEU A 374 -6.75 -11.95 12.57
C LEU A 374 -6.49 -12.24 14.06
N PRO A 375 -5.35 -11.79 14.62
CA PRO A 375 -4.96 -12.14 15.99
C PRO A 375 -5.72 -11.36 17.06
N LEU A 376 -6.28 -10.19 16.73
CA LEU A 376 -7.00 -9.33 17.66
C LEU A 376 -8.52 -9.37 17.38
N PRO A 377 -9.38 -9.58 18.40
CA PRO A 377 -10.83 -9.58 18.22
C PRO A 377 -11.39 -8.31 17.60
N GLN A 378 -10.76 -7.18 17.88
CA GLN A 378 -11.13 -5.87 17.35
C GLN A 378 -10.92 -5.80 15.84
N GLN A 379 -9.76 -6.26 15.35
CA GLN A 379 -9.46 -6.34 13.92
C GLN A 379 -10.44 -7.27 13.19
N GLN A 380 -10.81 -8.39 13.84
CA GLN A 380 -11.81 -9.31 13.31
C GLN A 380 -13.19 -8.63 13.19
N ARG A 381 -13.65 -7.90 14.22
CA ARG A 381 -14.91 -7.16 14.14
C ARG A 381 -14.89 -6.09 13.04
N GLU A 382 -13.79 -5.36 12.89
CA GLU A 382 -13.69 -4.32 11.87
C GLU A 382 -13.78 -4.87 10.44
N ILE A 383 -13.06 -5.96 10.13
CA ILE A 383 -13.14 -6.57 8.80
C ILE A 383 -14.53 -7.19 8.54
N GLU A 384 -15.17 -7.79 9.54
CA GLU A 384 -16.52 -8.37 9.41
C GLU A 384 -17.61 -7.29 9.24
N ALA A 385 -17.51 -6.18 9.98
CA ALA A 385 -18.51 -5.12 9.96
C ALA A 385 -18.52 -4.33 8.65
N LYS A 386 -17.34 -4.11 8.04
CA LYS A 386 -17.18 -3.25 6.86
C LYS A 386 -16.90 -4.04 5.58
N ARG A 387 -16.40 -5.28 5.72
CA ARG A 387 -16.06 -6.22 4.63
C ARG A 387 -15.13 -5.60 3.58
N ARG A 388 -14.29 -4.65 4.01
CA ARG A 388 -13.36 -3.89 3.17
C ARG A 388 -12.35 -4.85 2.54
N HIS A 389 -12.17 -4.73 1.24
CA HIS A 389 -11.06 -5.35 0.53
C HIS A 389 -10.49 -4.39 -0.52
N GLY A 390 -9.33 -4.75 -1.06
CA GLY A 390 -8.63 -3.99 -2.08
C GLY A 390 -8.18 -4.92 -3.19
N MET A 391 -9.00 -5.03 -4.22
CA MET A 391 -8.63 -5.61 -5.49
C MET A 391 -7.90 -4.55 -6.31
N GLY A 392 -6.73 -4.91 -6.80
CA GLY A 392 -5.98 -4.11 -7.76
C GLY A 392 -5.62 -4.94 -8.96
N PHE A 393 -4.54 -4.55 -9.61
CA PHE A 393 -3.98 -5.30 -10.72
C PHE A 393 -2.46 -5.17 -10.75
N LEU A 394 -1.83 -6.08 -11.47
CA LEU A 394 -0.41 -6.06 -11.78
C LEU A 394 -0.19 -6.22 -13.28
N GLY A 395 1.02 -5.92 -13.73
CA GLY A 395 1.44 -6.11 -15.11
C GLY A 395 0.94 -5.01 -16.05
N LEU A 396 0.62 -3.82 -15.54
CA LEU A 396 0.18 -2.71 -16.40
C LEU A 396 1.23 -2.36 -17.47
N GLY A 397 2.47 -2.16 -17.07
CA GLY A 397 3.58 -1.90 -17.99
C GLY A 397 3.76 -3.02 -19.01
N SER A 398 3.80 -4.27 -18.56
CA SER A 398 3.91 -5.44 -19.44
C SER A 398 2.77 -5.53 -20.46
N THR A 399 1.53 -5.28 -20.01
CA THR A 399 0.35 -5.29 -20.88
C THR A 399 0.40 -4.19 -21.93
N LEU A 400 0.74 -2.95 -21.53
CA LEU A 400 0.88 -1.82 -22.44
C LEU A 400 1.92 -2.13 -23.52
N THR A 401 3.08 -2.67 -23.15
CA THR A 401 4.13 -3.08 -24.09
C THR A 401 3.63 -4.14 -25.09
N MET A 402 2.90 -5.16 -24.64
CA MET A 402 2.31 -6.17 -25.53
C MET A 402 1.23 -5.60 -26.47
N LEU A 403 0.54 -4.53 -26.04
CA LEU A 403 -0.41 -3.76 -26.85
C LEU A 403 0.27 -2.72 -27.75
N LYS A 404 1.61 -2.63 -27.74
CA LYS A 404 2.41 -1.61 -28.46
C LYS A 404 2.11 -0.17 -28.02
N ILE A 405 1.73 0.02 -26.77
CA ILE A 405 1.45 1.33 -26.17
C ILE A 405 2.64 1.69 -25.26
N PRO A 406 3.41 2.74 -25.58
CA PRO A 406 4.47 3.20 -24.68
C PRO A 406 3.91 3.65 -23.33
N TYR A 407 4.51 3.19 -22.23
CA TYR A 407 4.13 3.60 -20.88
C TYR A 407 4.33 5.12 -20.69
N GLY A 408 3.41 5.78 -19.99
CA GLY A 408 3.43 7.24 -19.77
C GLY A 408 2.98 8.06 -20.99
N SER A 409 2.55 7.43 -22.08
CA SER A 409 1.93 8.12 -23.22
C SER A 409 0.45 8.48 -22.94
N LYS A 410 -0.13 9.40 -23.73
CA LYS A 410 -1.57 9.72 -23.62
C LYS A 410 -2.46 8.48 -23.75
N GLN A 411 -2.10 7.56 -24.65
CA GLN A 411 -2.85 6.33 -24.85
C GLN A 411 -2.70 5.38 -23.65
N SER A 412 -1.54 5.34 -22.99
CA SER A 412 -1.42 4.56 -21.75
C SER A 412 -2.30 5.11 -20.65
N LEU A 413 -2.41 6.44 -20.51
CA LEU A 413 -3.29 7.06 -19.50
C LEU A 413 -4.76 6.68 -19.72
N VAL A 414 -5.22 6.72 -20.98
CA VAL A 414 -6.59 6.29 -21.34
C VAL A 414 -6.80 4.81 -20.99
N PHE A 415 -5.86 3.93 -21.36
CA PHE A 415 -5.97 2.52 -21.03
C PHE A 415 -5.96 2.27 -19.51
N THR A 416 -5.13 3.01 -18.76
CA THR A 416 -5.06 2.93 -17.30
C THR A 416 -6.37 3.36 -16.63
N ASP A 417 -6.99 4.45 -17.08
CA ASP A 417 -8.32 4.85 -16.60
C ASP A 417 -9.37 3.78 -16.94
N GLU A 418 -9.39 3.28 -18.19
CA GLU A 418 -10.36 2.28 -18.63
C GLU A 418 -10.28 0.95 -17.86
N VAL A 419 -9.07 0.44 -17.61
CA VAL A 419 -8.89 -0.82 -16.87
C VAL A 419 -9.29 -0.66 -15.41
N SER A 420 -8.92 0.45 -14.76
CA SER A 420 -9.34 0.75 -13.38
C SER A 420 -10.85 0.95 -13.29
N ARG A 421 -11.47 1.61 -14.27
CA ARG A 421 -12.93 1.79 -14.33
C ARG A 421 -13.66 0.45 -14.44
N HIS A 422 -13.21 -0.42 -15.34
CA HIS A 422 -13.82 -1.75 -15.49
C HIS A 422 -13.67 -2.59 -14.22
N LEU A 423 -12.55 -2.50 -13.51
CA LEU A 423 -12.35 -3.12 -12.19
C LEU A 423 -13.41 -2.63 -11.19
N ALA A 424 -13.54 -1.31 -11.03
CA ALA A 424 -14.42 -0.69 -10.04
C ALA A 424 -15.90 -0.95 -10.32
N ILE A 425 -16.36 -0.72 -11.55
CA ILE A 425 -17.77 -0.87 -11.92
C ILE A 425 -18.22 -2.33 -11.78
N GLU A 426 -17.40 -3.28 -12.23
CA GLU A 426 -17.72 -4.71 -12.06
C GLU A 426 -17.74 -5.10 -10.58
N GLY A 427 -16.80 -4.56 -9.79
CA GLY A 427 -16.78 -4.70 -8.33
C GLY A 427 -18.08 -4.26 -7.68
N TRP A 428 -18.58 -3.06 -7.97
CA TRP A 428 -19.83 -2.56 -7.38
C TRP A 428 -21.07 -3.32 -7.83
N LYS A 429 -21.09 -3.84 -9.07
CA LYS A 429 -22.15 -4.76 -9.52
C LYS A 429 -22.18 -6.02 -8.67
N GLN A 430 -21.01 -6.60 -8.41
CA GLN A 430 -20.89 -7.74 -7.51
C GLN A 430 -21.20 -7.40 -6.05
N ALA A 431 -20.91 -6.17 -5.61
CA ALA A 431 -21.29 -5.71 -4.27
C ALA A 431 -22.80 -5.79 -4.06
N LEU A 432 -23.58 -5.35 -5.05
CA LEU A 432 -25.04 -5.43 -5.03
C LEU A 432 -25.55 -6.87 -5.12
N GLU A 433 -25.04 -7.67 -6.07
CA GLU A 433 -25.44 -9.07 -6.26
C GLU A 433 -25.20 -9.90 -4.99
N LEU A 434 -24.01 -9.77 -4.39
CA LEU A 434 -23.67 -10.43 -3.15
C LEU A 434 -24.46 -9.88 -1.95
N SER A 435 -24.84 -8.59 -1.95
CA SER A 435 -25.70 -8.03 -0.91
C SER A 435 -27.08 -8.69 -0.92
N GLN A 436 -27.65 -8.87 -2.12
CA GLN A 436 -28.95 -9.55 -2.29
C GLN A 436 -28.88 -11.04 -1.92
N GLU A 437 -27.75 -11.70 -2.17
CA GLU A 437 -27.59 -13.13 -1.85
C GLU A 437 -27.22 -13.38 -0.38
N LYS A 438 -26.26 -12.63 0.17
CA LYS A 438 -25.60 -12.92 1.44
C LYS A 438 -25.84 -11.84 2.52
N GLY A 439 -26.53 -10.75 2.18
CA GLY A 439 -26.71 -9.57 3.02
C GLY A 439 -25.61 -8.52 2.82
N MET A 440 -25.96 -7.26 3.11
CA MET A 440 -25.04 -6.13 3.05
C MET A 440 -23.96 -6.19 4.15
N ALA A 441 -22.91 -5.38 4.02
CA ALA A 441 -21.96 -5.16 5.11
C ALA A 441 -22.71 -4.62 6.35
N PRO A 442 -22.52 -5.18 7.56
CA PRO A 442 -23.28 -4.79 8.75
C PRO A 442 -23.32 -3.28 9.03
N VAL A 443 -22.22 -2.56 8.77
CA VAL A 443 -22.16 -1.09 8.96
C VAL A 443 -23.17 -0.31 8.10
N LEU A 444 -23.57 -0.87 6.95
CA LEU A 444 -24.52 -0.25 6.03
C LEU A 444 -25.98 -0.48 6.44
N GLU A 445 -26.23 -1.52 7.23
CA GLU A 445 -27.56 -1.77 7.80
C GLU A 445 -27.83 -0.88 9.01
N GLN A 446 -26.77 -0.57 9.79
CA GLN A 446 -26.85 0.25 11.00
C GLN A 446 -27.34 1.67 10.73
N GLU A 447 -28.11 2.21 11.67
CA GLU A 447 -28.49 3.61 11.74
C GLU A 447 -27.34 4.44 12.31
N HIS A 448 -27.05 5.58 11.68
CA HIS A 448 -26.01 6.52 12.10
C HIS A 448 -26.64 7.87 12.42
N THR A 449 -26.19 8.47 13.53
CA THR A 449 -26.68 9.78 13.95
C THR A 449 -25.99 10.89 13.15
N ILE A 450 -26.77 11.76 12.52
CA ILE A 450 -26.24 12.94 11.82
C ILE A 450 -25.60 13.90 12.83
N THR A 451 -24.32 14.21 12.61
CA THR A 451 -23.54 15.12 13.46
C THR A 451 -23.32 16.48 12.80
N PRO A 452 -22.94 17.53 13.55
CA PRO A 452 -22.53 18.81 12.97
C PRO A 452 -21.38 18.67 11.96
N LYS A 453 -20.40 17.79 12.24
CA LYS A 453 -19.30 17.48 11.32
C LYS A 453 -19.81 16.93 9.99
N MET A 454 -20.78 16.00 10.01
CA MET A 454 -21.34 15.44 8.78
C MET A 454 -22.03 16.50 7.91
N LEU A 455 -22.80 17.42 8.50
CA LEU A 455 -23.45 18.50 7.75
C LEU A 455 -22.44 19.48 7.14
N ARG A 456 -21.31 19.73 7.82
CA ARG A 456 -20.20 20.53 7.30
C ARG A 456 -19.51 19.84 6.13
N GLU A 457 -19.22 18.54 6.25
CA GLU A 457 -18.51 17.76 5.24
C GLU A 457 -19.38 17.39 4.04
N ARG A 458 -20.70 17.23 4.24
CA ARG A 458 -21.69 16.90 3.22
C ARG A 458 -22.90 17.84 3.33
N PRO A 459 -22.79 19.10 2.88
CA PRO A 459 -23.89 20.07 2.93
C PRO A 459 -25.15 19.63 2.16
N GLN A 460 -25.04 18.62 1.28
CA GLN A 460 -26.16 17.98 0.59
C GLN A 460 -27.17 17.37 1.58
N LEU A 461 -26.72 16.84 2.73
CA LEU A 461 -27.62 16.31 3.75
C LEU A 461 -28.65 17.35 4.21
N ALA A 462 -28.19 18.57 4.50
CA ALA A 462 -29.09 19.64 4.94
C ALA A 462 -30.05 20.08 3.82
N LYS A 463 -29.60 20.05 2.55
CA LYS A 463 -30.46 20.35 1.39
C LYS A 463 -31.57 19.33 1.21
N ASP A 464 -31.29 18.08 1.54
CA ASP A 464 -32.25 16.97 1.50
C ASP A 464 -33.13 16.89 2.76
N GLY A 465 -32.93 17.81 3.72
CA GLY A 465 -33.78 18.02 4.89
C GLY A 465 -33.33 17.32 6.17
N TYR A 466 -32.11 16.78 6.22
CA TYR A 466 -31.57 16.16 7.44
C TYR A 466 -31.07 17.20 8.45
N GLU A 467 -31.34 16.96 9.72
CA GLU A 467 -30.93 17.77 10.86
C GLU A 467 -30.00 16.98 11.81
N VAL A 468 -29.28 17.70 12.68
CA VAL A 468 -28.43 17.06 13.70
C VAL A 468 -29.28 16.21 14.63
N GLY A 469 -28.90 14.95 14.84
CA GLY A 469 -29.62 13.99 15.67
C GLY A 469 -30.48 12.99 14.89
N ASP A 470 -30.77 13.26 13.61
CA ASP A 470 -31.48 12.32 12.74
C ASP A 470 -30.72 10.99 12.65
N GLN A 471 -31.47 9.90 12.57
CA GLN A 471 -30.94 8.55 12.34
C GLN A 471 -31.08 8.20 10.86
N VAL A 472 -29.96 7.86 10.23
CA VAL A 472 -29.92 7.52 8.80
C VAL A 472 -29.19 6.20 8.60
N PRO A 473 -29.74 5.25 7.82
CA PRO A 473 -29.05 4.00 7.52
C PRO A 473 -27.73 4.24 6.79
N GLY A 474 -26.69 3.49 7.15
CA GLY A 474 -25.37 3.58 6.53
C GLY A 474 -25.39 3.39 5.02
N ARG A 475 -26.27 2.53 4.48
CA ARG A 475 -26.44 2.35 3.02
C ARG A 475 -26.86 3.62 2.29
N ILE A 476 -27.64 4.49 2.94
CA ILE A 476 -28.06 5.78 2.36
C ILE A 476 -26.89 6.75 2.37
N LEU A 477 -26.17 6.87 3.49
CA LEU A 477 -24.98 7.71 3.64
C LEU A 477 -23.86 7.29 2.67
N HIS A 478 -23.69 5.98 2.50
CA HIS A 478 -22.74 5.39 1.56
C HIS A 478 -23.14 5.69 0.11
N ALA A 479 -24.32 5.28 -0.32
CA ALA A 479 -24.69 5.34 -1.74
C ALA A 479 -24.96 6.78 -2.23
N ARG A 480 -25.59 7.63 -1.42
CA ARG A 480 -26.03 8.98 -1.85
C ARG A 480 -25.06 10.11 -1.48
N TYR A 481 -24.24 9.92 -0.44
CA TYR A 481 -23.43 11.00 0.15
C TYR A 481 -21.92 10.71 0.18
N SER A 482 -21.46 9.53 -0.28
CA SER A 482 -20.06 9.33 -0.63
C SER A 482 -19.72 10.07 -1.93
N GLN A 483 -18.62 10.83 -1.94
CA GLN A 483 -18.14 11.50 -3.16
C GLN A 483 -17.65 10.49 -4.20
N TYR A 484 -17.08 9.37 -3.76
CA TYR A 484 -16.68 8.31 -4.67
C TYR A 484 -17.90 7.62 -5.31
N MET A 485 -18.95 7.36 -4.55
CA MET A 485 -20.19 6.77 -5.11
C MET A 485 -20.92 7.75 -6.04
N ALA A 486 -20.80 9.07 -5.83
CA ALA A 486 -21.31 10.06 -6.77
C ALA A 486 -20.63 9.91 -8.16
N GLN A 487 -19.33 9.68 -8.21
CA GLN A 487 -18.61 9.40 -9.47
C GLN A 487 -19.09 8.09 -10.13
N VAL A 488 -19.36 7.04 -9.35
CA VAL A 488 -19.95 5.80 -9.88
C VAL A 488 -21.36 6.07 -10.45
N ALA A 489 -22.15 6.92 -9.79
CA ALA A 489 -23.51 7.27 -10.22
C ALA A 489 -23.55 8.07 -11.53
N GLU A 490 -22.47 8.78 -11.91
CA GLU A 490 -22.37 9.44 -13.21
C GLU A 490 -22.42 8.45 -14.38
N LEU A 491 -21.94 7.22 -14.17
CA LEU A 491 -21.94 6.15 -15.18
C LEU A 491 -23.06 5.14 -14.98
N GLU A 492 -23.33 4.75 -13.73
CA GLU A 492 -24.24 3.66 -13.36
C GLU A 492 -25.25 4.15 -12.30
N PRO A 493 -26.12 5.13 -12.61
CA PRO A 493 -27.04 5.73 -11.64
C PRO A 493 -28.03 4.71 -11.05
N GLU A 494 -28.50 3.76 -11.87
CA GLU A 494 -29.40 2.69 -11.46
C GLU A 494 -28.73 1.77 -10.42
N LEU A 495 -27.43 1.45 -10.61
CA LEU A 495 -26.66 0.63 -9.67
C LEU A 495 -26.57 1.32 -8.31
N VAL A 496 -26.22 2.61 -8.28
CA VAL A 496 -26.10 3.36 -7.01
C VAL A 496 -27.46 3.52 -6.33
N SER A 497 -28.55 3.69 -7.10
CA SER A 497 -29.91 3.68 -6.56
C SER A 497 -30.25 2.34 -5.89
N GLN A 498 -29.94 1.23 -6.55
CA GLN A 498 -30.14 -0.12 -5.98
C GLN A 498 -29.25 -0.38 -4.76
N LEU A 499 -28.03 0.15 -4.71
CA LEU A 499 -27.17 0.09 -3.53
C LEU A 499 -27.75 0.90 -2.35
N ALA A 500 -28.44 2.01 -2.62
CA ALA A 500 -29.14 2.75 -1.56
C ALA A 500 -30.33 1.96 -0.99
N GLU A 501 -30.99 1.16 -1.83
CA GLU A 501 -32.14 0.32 -1.44
C GLU A 501 -31.70 -0.97 -0.72
N HIS A 502 -30.77 -1.72 -1.32
CA HIS A 502 -30.39 -3.07 -0.90
C HIS A 502 -29.05 -3.14 -0.14
N GLY A 503 -28.30 -2.04 -0.05
CA GLY A 503 -26.95 -2.03 0.50
C GLY A 503 -25.93 -2.72 -0.40
N ALA A 504 -24.65 -2.58 -0.03
CA ALA A 504 -23.52 -3.24 -0.67
C ALA A 504 -22.98 -4.36 0.22
N ARG A 505 -22.47 -5.46 -0.35
CA ARG A 505 -21.81 -6.53 0.43
C ARG A 505 -20.56 -6.03 1.14
N PHE A 506 -19.88 -5.02 0.61
CA PHE A 506 -18.65 -4.45 1.15
C PHE A 506 -18.63 -2.94 0.92
N THR A 507 -17.83 -2.24 1.72
CA THR A 507 -17.75 -0.78 1.71
C THR A 507 -16.64 -0.21 0.82
N HIS A 508 -15.64 -1.04 0.49
CA HIS A 508 -14.57 -0.69 -0.44
C HIS A 508 -14.18 -1.93 -1.24
N HIS A 509 -13.85 -1.71 -2.51
CA HIS A 509 -13.52 -2.76 -3.47
C HIS A 509 -12.05 -2.75 -3.89
N SER A 510 -11.46 -1.57 -4.05
CA SER A 510 -10.32 -1.38 -4.96
C SER A 510 -9.10 -0.74 -4.27
N SER A 511 -7.93 -1.34 -4.49
CA SER A 511 -6.64 -0.82 -4.02
C SER A 511 -5.52 -1.42 -4.85
N ILE A 512 -4.51 -0.64 -5.21
CA ILE A 512 -3.38 -1.13 -6.00
C ILE A 512 -2.17 -1.27 -5.08
N ALA A 513 -1.91 -2.50 -4.66
CA ALA A 513 -0.82 -2.86 -3.77
C ALA A 513 0.51 -3.03 -4.51
N PRO A 514 1.66 -2.95 -3.81
CA PRO A 514 2.93 -3.31 -4.41
C PRO A 514 2.97 -4.84 -4.59
N THR A 515 3.00 -5.30 -5.83
CA THR A 515 2.90 -6.72 -6.14
C THR A 515 4.24 -7.44 -6.25
N GLY A 516 5.32 -6.90 -5.67
CA GLY A 516 6.71 -7.34 -5.90
C GLY A 516 6.92 -8.87 -5.98
N THR A 517 6.67 -9.58 -4.88
CA THR A 517 6.92 -11.04 -4.84
C THR A 517 5.89 -11.84 -5.67
N ILE A 518 4.61 -11.46 -5.65
CA ILE A 518 3.56 -12.19 -6.39
C ILE A 518 3.67 -11.97 -7.90
N SER A 519 4.13 -10.80 -8.34
CA SER A 519 4.36 -10.48 -9.76
C SER A 519 5.53 -11.27 -10.30
N LEU A 520 6.62 -11.32 -9.53
CA LEU A 520 7.81 -12.08 -9.89
C LEU A 520 7.55 -13.59 -9.92
N SER A 521 6.69 -14.13 -9.04
CA SER A 521 6.32 -15.55 -9.04
C SER A 521 5.08 -15.82 -9.90
N MET A 522 3.89 -15.64 -9.34
CA MET A 522 2.59 -15.98 -9.95
C MET A 522 2.28 -15.14 -11.19
N GLY A 523 2.80 -13.90 -11.25
CA GLY A 523 2.73 -13.02 -12.40
C GLY A 523 3.76 -13.31 -13.49
N ASN A 524 4.63 -14.31 -13.30
CA ASN A 524 5.69 -14.71 -14.25
C ASN A 524 6.64 -13.56 -14.62
N ASN A 525 6.98 -12.73 -13.62
CA ASN A 525 7.76 -11.50 -13.75
C ASN A 525 7.12 -10.42 -14.63
N ALA A 526 5.79 -10.30 -14.56
CA ALA A 526 5.09 -9.12 -15.05
C ALA A 526 5.52 -7.88 -14.25
N SER A 527 5.34 -6.69 -14.82
CA SER A 527 5.58 -5.44 -14.12
C SER A 527 4.73 -5.37 -12.84
N ASN A 528 5.26 -4.73 -11.79
CA ASN A 528 4.54 -4.64 -10.53
C ASN A 528 3.35 -3.68 -10.68
N GLY A 529 2.26 -3.94 -9.96
CA GLY A 529 1.14 -3.00 -9.79
C GLY A 529 0.81 -2.21 -11.06
N ILE A 530 0.94 -0.89 -10.94
CA ILE A 530 0.90 0.07 -12.05
C ILE A 530 2.31 0.56 -12.45
N GLU A 531 3.38 -0.03 -11.94
CA GLU A 531 4.75 0.28 -12.30
C GLU A 531 5.08 -0.15 -13.75
N PRO A 532 5.95 0.59 -14.45
CA PRO A 532 6.64 0.04 -15.62
C PRO A 532 7.64 -1.03 -15.17
N SER A 533 8.13 -1.83 -16.12
CA SER A 533 9.23 -2.76 -15.82
C SER A 533 10.49 -1.98 -15.44
N PHE A 534 11.13 -2.38 -14.34
CA PHE A 534 12.37 -1.74 -13.90
C PHE A 534 13.50 -1.95 -14.92
N SER A 535 13.67 -3.20 -15.35
CA SER A 535 14.53 -3.59 -16.47
C SER A 535 13.90 -4.79 -17.17
N HIS A 536 14.11 -4.91 -18.47
CA HIS A 536 13.65 -6.08 -19.23
C HIS A 536 14.52 -7.31 -18.99
N ARG A 537 15.77 -7.13 -18.58
CA ARG A 537 16.75 -8.20 -18.35
C ARG A 537 17.67 -7.86 -17.18
N TYR A 538 17.78 -8.76 -16.22
CA TYR A 538 18.69 -8.64 -15.09
C TYR A 538 19.05 -10.02 -14.53
N PHE A 539 20.05 -10.07 -13.64
CA PHE A 539 20.52 -11.31 -13.06
C PHE A 539 20.18 -11.40 -11.58
N ARG A 540 19.81 -12.60 -11.11
CA ARG A 540 19.63 -12.87 -9.68
C ARG A 540 20.48 -14.05 -9.23
N ASN A 541 21.08 -13.90 -8.06
CA ASN A 541 21.76 -14.98 -7.38
C ASN A 541 20.72 -15.84 -6.65
N ILE A 542 20.47 -17.05 -7.16
CA ILE A 542 19.50 -17.98 -6.57
C ILE A 542 20.24 -19.22 -6.06
N ILE A 543 19.90 -19.66 -4.86
CA ILE A 543 20.31 -20.98 -4.35
C ILE A 543 19.36 -21.99 -4.97
N GLN A 544 19.81 -22.72 -5.99
CA GLN A 544 19.04 -23.82 -6.54
C GLN A 544 18.92 -24.94 -5.51
N SER A 545 17.72 -25.50 -5.38
CA SER A 545 17.46 -26.62 -4.47
C SER A 545 18.45 -27.77 -4.74
N GLY A 546 19.26 -28.11 -3.73
CA GLY A 546 20.27 -29.17 -3.81
C GLY A 546 21.70 -28.72 -4.18
N LYS A 547 21.94 -27.42 -4.47
CA LYS A 547 23.28 -26.86 -4.69
C LYS A 547 23.81 -26.14 -3.45
N LYS A 548 25.12 -26.20 -3.23
CA LYS A 548 25.81 -25.55 -2.10
C LYS A 548 26.25 -24.10 -2.40
N THR A 549 26.09 -23.62 -3.64
CA THR A 549 26.49 -22.27 -4.06
C THR A 549 25.35 -21.58 -4.82
N LYS A 550 25.35 -20.24 -4.78
CA LYS A 550 24.41 -19.40 -5.54
C LYS A 550 24.78 -19.45 -7.02
N GLU A 551 23.81 -19.71 -7.89
CA GLU A 551 23.96 -19.55 -9.34
C GLU A 551 23.31 -18.25 -9.79
N GLN A 552 23.96 -17.57 -10.73
CA GLN A 552 23.44 -16.37 -11.35
C GLN A 552 22.47 -16.79 -12.45
N VAL A 553 21.17 -16.60 -12.23
CA VAL A 553 20.12 -16.93 -13.19
C VAL A 553 19.62 -15.66 -13.84
N GLU A 554 19.51 -15.68 -15.17
CA GLU A 554 18.88 -14.60 -15.93
C GLU A 554 17.38 -14.56 -15.60
N VAL A 555 16.90 -13.36 -15.31
CA VAL A 555 15.48 -13.06 -15.11
C VAL A 555 15.10 -12.02 -16.15
N VAL A 556 14.03 -12.29 -16.91
CA VAL A 556 13.51 -11.36 -17.90
C VAL A 556 12.09 -10.93 -17.54
N SER A 557 11.75 -9.69 -17.88
CA SER A 557 10.37 -9.19 -17.79
C SER A 557 9.40 -10.07 -18.59
N PHE A 558 8.14 -10.13 -18.18
CA PHE A 558 7.14 -10.95 -18.86
C PHE A 558 6.98 -10.58 -20.34
N GLU A 559 6.98 -9.29 -20.66
CA GLU A 559 6.87 -8.81 -22.04
C GLU A 559 8.08 -9.20 -22.89
N LEU A 560 9.30 -9.25 -22.34
CA LEU A 560 10.46 -9.77 -23.06
C LEU A 560 10.35 -11.29 -23.26
N ALA A 561 9.90 -12.03 -22.23
CA ALA A 561 9.63 -13.47 -22.36
C ALA A 561 8.57 -13.75 -23.45
N ALA A 562 7.51 -12.94 -23.48
CA ALA A 562 6.45 -13.03 -24.49
C ALA A 562 6.96 -12.68 -25.88
N TYR A 563 7.80 -11.64 -26.02
CA TYR A 563 8.39 -11.25 -27.29
C TYR A 563 9.32 -12.33 -27.84
N ARG A 564 10.13 -12.95 -26.96
CA ARG A 564 10.94 -14.12 -27.31
C ARG A 564 10.09 -15.30 -27.75
N HIS A 565 8.97 -15.52 -27.09
CA HIS A 565 8.07 -16.62 -27.43
C HIS A 565 7.33 -16.43 -28.78
N PHE A 566 6.83 -15.23 -29.07
CA PHE A 566 5.95 -15.00 -30.22
C PHE A 566 6.64 -14.40 -31.45
N ILE A 567 7.73 -13.65 -31.27
CA ILE A 567 8.35 -12.82 -32.31
C ILE A 567 9.78 -13.27 -32.60
N ALA A 568 10.69 -13.26 -31.61
CA ALA A 568 12.11 -13.50 -31.82
C ALA A 568 12.79 -14.14 -30.60
N SER A 569 13.04 -15.46 -30.65
CA SER A 569 13.52 -16.31 -29.52
C SER A 569 14.73 -15.78 -28.77
N ASP A 570 15.65 -15.12 -29.48
CA ASP A 570 16.94 -14.69 -28.95
C ASP A 570 17.04 -13.17 -28.80
N ALA A 571 15.90 -12.47 -28.83
CA ALA A 571 15.86 -11.01 -28.72
C ALA A 571 16.61 -10.51 -27.47
N VAL A 572 17.47 -9.53 -27.70
CA VAL A 572 18.16 -8.74 -26.67
C VAL A 572 17.65 -7.31 -26.68
N ASP A 573 18.08 -6.49 -25.73
CA ASP A 573 17.57 -5.12 -25.54
C ASP A 573 17.69 -4.25 -26.80
N SER A 574 18.72 -4.44 -27.63
CA SER A 574 18.90 -3.71 -28.90
C SER A 574 17.91 -4.10 -30.01
N ASP A 575 17.23 -5.25 -29.88
CA ASP A 575 16.23 -5.73 -30.84
C ASP A 575 14.81 -5.27 -30.48
N LEU A 576 14.64 -4.62 -29.32
CA LEU A 576 13.33 -4.27 -28.79
C LEU A 576 12.82 -2.97 -29.41
N PRO A 577 11.55 -2.95 -29.88
CA PRO A 577 10.93 -1.73 -30.39
C PRO A 577 10.77 -0.64 -29.32
N ASP A 578 10.64 0.62 -29.74
CA ASP A 578 10.56 1.81 -28.88
C ASP A 578 9.41 1.80 -27.83
N TYR A 579 8.41 0.93 -27.99
CA TYR A 579 7.34 0.75 -27.01
C TYR A 579 7.75 -0.14 -25.81
N PHE A 580 8.95 -0.72 -25.80
CA PHE A 580 9.57 -1.35 -24.63
C PHE A 580 10.19 -0.29 -23.72
N VAL A 581 9.35 0.28 -22.86
CA VAL A 581 9.75 1.37 -21.96
C VAL A 581 10.02 0.82 -20.56
N THR A 582 11.21 1.10 -20.04
CA THR A 582 11.60 0.78 -18.65
C THR A 582 11.41 2.00 -17.74
N ALA A 583 11.47 1.77 -16.42
CA ALA A 583 11.35 2.83 -15.42
C ALA A 583 12.31 4.02 -15.64
N ASP A 584 13.50 3.77 -16.20
CA ASP A 584 14.53 4.79 -16.41
C ASP A 584 14.20 5.78 -17.55
N ALA A 585 13.33 5.37 -18.47
CA ALA A 585 12.87 6.19 -19.58
C ALA A 585 11.60 7.00 -19.25
N ILE A 586 11.07 6.86 -18.03
CA ILE A 586 9.85 7.54 -17.58
C ILE A 586 10.20 8.78 -16.76
N SER A 587 9.63 9.91 -17.15
CA SER A 587 9.75 11.15 -16.37
C SER A 587 8.95 11.06 -15.06
N PRO A 588 9.37 11.75 -13.98
CA PRO A 588 8.60 11.83 -12.74
C PRO A 588 7.14 12.27 -12.94
N GLU A 589 6.89 13.21 -13.86
CA GLU A 589 5.56 13.71 -14.19
C GLU A 589 4.70 12.62 -14.85
N GLN A 590 5.27 11.79 -15.72
CA GLN A 590 4.56 10.65 -16.30
C GLN A 590 4.20 9.59 -15.25
N HIS A 591 5.05 9.38 -14.24
CA HIS A 591 4.70 8.49 -13.13
C HIS A 591 3.47 9.01 -12.36
N VAL A 592 3.45 10.31 -12.03
CA VAL A 592 2.30 10.96 -11.37
C VAL A 592 1.05 10.88 -12.24
N ALA A 593 1.16 11.12 -13.55
CA ALA A 593 0.04 11.06 -14.48
C ALA A 593 -0.59 9.66 -14.56
N VAL A 594 0.21 8.59 -14.61
CA VAL A 594 -0.30 7.21 -14.61
C VAL A 594 -0.98 6.88 -13.28
N GLN A 595 -0.41 7.33 -12.15
CA GLN A 595 -1.05 7.15 -10.85
C GLN A 595 -2.40 7.87 -10.79
N ALA A 596 -2.48 9.12 -11.28
CA ALA A 596 -3.72 9.89 -11.32
C ALA A 596 -4.80 9.20 -12.19
N ALA A 597 -4.41 8.70 -13.37
CA ALA A 597 -5.31 7.96 -14.25
C ALA A 597 -5.88 6.70 -13.58
N ALA A 598 -5.06 5.96 -12.82
CA ALA A 598 -5.54 4.79 -12.08
C ALA A 598 -6.43 5.18 -10.89
N GLN A 599 -6.00 6.18 -10.11
CA GLN A 599 -6.62 6.53 -8.83
C GLN A 599 -8.05 7.03 -8.97
N HIS A 600 -8.40 7.59 -10.12
CA HIS A 600 -9.76 8.04 -10.41
C HIS A 600 -10.81 6.97 -10.04
N TRP A 601 -10.53 5.69 -10.30
CA TRP A 601 -11.44 4.57 -10.00
C TRP A 601 -10.97 3.69 -8.84
N VAL A 602 -10.14 4.22 -7.94
CA VAL A 602 -9.65 3.49 -6.75
C VAL A 602 -10.19 4.15 -5.48
N ASP A 603 -11.11 3.45 -4.79
CA ASP A 603 -11.74 3.92 -3.55
C ASP A 603 -10.82 3.91 -2.32
N SER A 604 -9.90 2.95 -2.19
CA SER A 604 -8.82 3.03 -1.19
C SER A 604 -7.66 3.90 -1.70
N ALA A 605 -6.45 3.39 -1.89
CA ALA A 605 -5.33 4.13 -2.49
C ALA A 605 -4.41 3.23 -3.32
N ILE A 606 -3.27 3.77 -3.74
CA ILE A 606 -2.31 3.14 -4.62
C ILE A 606 -0.92 3.23 -3.99
N SER A 607 -0.20 2.11 -3.95
CA SER A 607 1.24 2.11 -3.71
C SER A 607 1.94 2.28 -5.05
N LYS A 608 2.53 3.46 -5.26
CA LYS A 608 3.32 3.79 -6.46
C LYS A 608 4.57 4.53 -6.02
N THR A 609 5.73 4.08 -6.50
CA THR A 609 6.97 4.85 -6.40
C THR A 609 7.13 5.72 -7.65
N VAL A 610 7.35 7.02 -7.46
CA VAL A 610 7.82 7.93 -8.50
C VAL A 610 9.34 7.92 -8.47
N ASN A 611 9.98 7.27 -9.44
CA ASN A 611 11.44 7.26 -9.52
C ASN A 611 11.91 8.63 -10.01
N VAL A 612 12.85 9.22 -9.29
CA VAL A 612 13.40 10.54 -9.56
C VAL A 612 14.90 10.38 -9.89
N PRO A 613 15.38 10.90 -11.03
CA PRO A 613 16.80 10.88 -11.35
C PRO A 613 17.67 11.53 -10.27
N THR A 614 18.90 11.04 -10.07
CA THR A 614 19.83 11.61 -9.09
C THR A 614 20.12 13.09 -9.36
N GLU A 615 20.26 13.50 -10.62
CA GLU A 615 20.52 14.90 -11.00
C GLU A 615 19.24 15.75 -11.16
N PHE A 616 18.09 15.29 -10.67
CA PHE A 616 16.81 16.00 -10.87
C PHE A 616 16.78 17.33 -10.09
N PRO A 617 16.47 18.48 -10.71
CA PRO A 617 16.52 19.77 -10.02
C PRO A 617 15.57 19.84 -8.82
N PHE A 618 16.07 20.32 -7.68
CA PHE A 618 15.30 20.42 -6.43
C PHE A 618 13.99 21.22 -6.60
N GLU A 619 14.01 22.35 -7.30
CA GLU A 619 12.79 23.15 -7.55
C GLU A 619 11.73 22.36 -8.35
N GLN A 620 12.16 21.57 -9.33
CA GLN A 620 11.24 20.69 -10.09
C GLN A 620 10.71 19.57 -9.20
N PHE A 621 11.52 19.06 -8.28
CA PHE A 621 11.08 18.06 -7.30
C PHE A 621 9.98 18.61 -6.39
N GLN A 622 10.08 19.86 -5.91
CA GLN A 622 9.01 20.48 -5.15
C GLN A 622 7.72 20.60 -5.99
N ASN A 623 7.84 20.98 -7.27
CA ASN A 623 6.70 21.07 -8.18
C ASN A 623 6.00 19.73 -8.40
N LEU A 624 6.72 18.61 -8.37
CA LEU A 624 6.14 17.27 -8.49
C LEU A 624 5.11 16.97 -7.38
N TYR A 625 5.42 17.36 -6.13
CA TYR A 625 4.49 17.20 -5.01
C TYR A 625 3.30 18.17 -5.09
N LEU A 626 3.51 19.38 -5.61
CA LEU A 626 2.41 20.31 -5.91
C LEU A 626 1.49 19.76 -7.01
N GLN A 627 2.06 19.15 -8.06
CA GLN A 627 1.28 18.50 -9.12
C GLN A 627 0.50 17.28 -8.60
N ALA A 628 1.10 16.47 -7.71
CA ALA A 628 0.40 15.37 -7.05
C ALA A 628 -0.80 15.85 -6.24
N TYR A 629 -0.64 16.97 -5.51
CA TYR A 629 -1.72 17.64 -4.78
C TYR A 629 -2.83 18.16 -5.71
N GLU A 630 -2.46 18.88 -6.77
CA GLU A 630 -3.39 19.44 -7.75
C GLU A 630 -4.15 18.35 -8.53
N SER A 631 -3.50 17.20 -8.77
CA SER A 631 -4.11 16.01 -9.36
C SER A 631 -5.00 15.24 -8.39
N ARG A 632 -5.19 15.74 -7.16
CA ARG A 632 -5.99 15.11 -6.10
C ARG A 632 -5.55 13.67 -5.81
N LEU A 633 -4.24 13.41 -5.83
CA LEU A 633 -3.71 12.13 -5.36
C LEU A 633 -4.02 11.94 -3.87
N LYS A 634 -4.11 10.70 -3.42
CA LYS A 634 -4.28 10.33 -2.00
C LYS A 634 -2.94 10.22 -1.28
N GLY A 635 -1.86 10.01 -2.04
CA GLY A 635 -0.50 10.04 -1.53
C GLY A 635 0.53 10.12 -2.66
N CYS A 636 1.76 10.48 -2.30
CA CYS A 636 2.89 10.59 -3.21
C CYS A 636 4.17 10.13 -2.52
N THR A 637 4.84 9.14 -3.13
CA THR A 637 6.11 8.62 -2.67
C THR A 637 7.12 8.69 -3.80
N THR A 638 8.16 9.50 -3.62
CA THR A 638 9.29 9.57 -4.55
C THR A 638 10.42 8.71 -4.05
N PHE A 639 11.19 8.13 -4.96
CA PHE A 639 12.50 7.56 -4.65
C PHE A 639 13.54 8.22 -5.54
N ARG A 640 14.47 8.94 -4.92
CA ARG A 640 15.67 9.48 -5.56
C ARG A 640 16.87 8.75 -4.99
N PHE A 641 17.68 8.14 -5.84
CA PHE A 641 18.93 7.55 -5.39
C PHE A 641 19.90 8.67 -4.98
N ASN A 642 20.28 8.68 -3.71
CA ASN A 642 21.28 9.59 -3.16
C ASN A 642 22.45 8.77 -2.61
N PRO A 643 23.63 8.72 -3.26
CA PRO A 643 24.74 7.88 -2.84
C PRO A 643 25.26 8.21 -1.43
N GLU A 644 25.05 9.44 -0.94
CA GLU A 644 25.47 9.88 0.39
C GLU A 644 24.51 9.41 1.51
N ALA A 645 23.25 9.12 1.19
CA ALA A 645 22.19 8.82 2.18
C ALA A 645 21.55 7.44 1.99
N PHE A 646 21.56 6.89 0.78
CA PHE A 646 20.84 5.70 0.37
C PHE A 646 21.72 4.62 -0.22
N GLN A 647 21.53 3.42 0.31
CA GLN A 647 22.04 2.18 -0.27
C GLN A 647 20.84 1.21 -0.26
N GLY A 648 20.12 1.19 -1.39
CA GLY A 648 18.83 0.50 -1.53
C GLY A 648 18.95 -1.01 -1.76
N VAL A 649 17.81 -1.71 -1.78
CA VAL A 649 17.74 -3.16 -2.14
C VAL A 649 17.83 -3.39 -3.65
N LEU A 650 17.51 -2.35 -4.44
CA LEU A 650 17.67 -2.30 -5.89
C LEU A 650 18.57 -1.10 -6.18
N VAL A 651 19.85 -1.36 -6.44
CA VAL A 651 20.83 -0.35 -6.82
C VAL A 651 21.36 -0.74 -8.19
N ARG A 652 21.49 0.23 -9.10
CA ARG A 652 22.03 -0.04 -10.43
C ARG A 652 23.51 -0.40 -10.31
N GLU A 653 24.01 -1.19 -11.25
CA GLU A 653 25.43 -1.58 -11.25
C GLU A 653 26.35 -0.36 -11.44
N ASP A 654 25.92 0.62 -12.22
CA ASP A 654 26.68 1.85 -12.44
C ASP A 654 26.66 2.77 -11.20
N ASP A 655 25.53 2.82 -10.48
CA ASP A 655 25.42 3.55 -9.21
C ASP A 655 26.32 2.92 -8.12
N LEU A 656 26.38 1.59 -8.07
CA LEU A 656 27.30 0.83 -7.21
C LEU A 656 28.76 1.08 -7.57
N LYS A 657 29.11 1.14 -8.86
CA LYS A 657 30.48 1.46 -9.32
C LYS A 657 30.91 2.87 -8.94
N ASN A 658 29.99 3.82 -8.99
CA ASN A 658 30.29 5.23 -8.77
C ASN A 658 30.25 5.66 -7.28
N THR A 659 29.89 4.74 -6.37
CA THR A 659 29.82 5.00 -4.93
C THR A 659 31.02 4.37 -4.22
N THR A 660 31.79 5.16 -3.47
CA THR A 660 32.95 4.69 -2.69
C THR A 660 32.56 4.44 -1.23
N TYR A 661 32.96 3.29 -0.71
CA TYR A 661 32.67 2.82 0.63
C TYR A 661 33.97 2.79 1.44
N VAL A 662 33.94 3.34 2.65
CA VAL A 662 35.11 3.46 3.51
C VAL A 662 34.95 2.52 4.71
N PHE A 663 35.80 1.51 4.80
CA PHE A 663 35.86 0.59 5.94
C PHE A 663 36.96 1.03 6.90
N GLU A 664 36.65 1.13 8.18
CA GLU A 664 37.67 1.31 9.22
C GLU A 664 38.11 -0.08 9.72
N LEU A 665 39.40 -0.36 9.58
CA LEU A 665 40.02 -1.61 10.00
C LEU A 665 40.40 -1.55 11.49
N GLU A 666 40.57 -2.71 12.13
CA GLU A 666 40.92 -2.79 13.57
C GLU A 666 42.23 -2.08 13.93
N ASN A 667 43.14 -1.88 12.96
CA ASN A 667 44.38 -1.14 13.13
C ASN A 667 44.21 0.39 12.97
N GLY A 668 42.99 0.88 12.73
CA GLY A 668 42.66 2.30 12.51
C GLY A 668 42.95 2.80 11.09
N GLU A 669 43.35 1.93 10.17
CA GLU A 669 43.48 2.28 8.75
C GLU A 669 42.11 2.28 8.07
N THR A 670 41.95 3.10 7.04
CA THR A 670 40.75 3.12 6.21
C THR A 670 41.00 2.43 4.88
N LEU A 671 40.06 1.59 4.47
CA LEU A 671 40.05 0.92 3.18
C LEU A 671 38.88 1.45 2.36
N GLU A 672 39.19 2.11 1.25
CA GLU A 672 38.19 2.62 0.31
C GLU A 672 37.97 1.60 -0.82
N LEU A 673 36.72 1.25 -1.08
CA LEU A 673 36.32 0.31 -2.12
C LEU A 673 35.12 0.87 -2.89
N ALA A 674 35.10 0.76 -4.22
CA ALA A 674 33.88 1.01 -4.96
C ALA A 674 32.82 -0.03 -4.59
N GLY A 675 31.54 0.34 -4.62
CA GLY A 675 30.44 -0.49 -4.15
C GLY A 675 30.30 -1.83 -4.84
N ASN A 676 30.78 -1.98 -6.07
CA ASN A 676 30.79 -3.25 -6.79
C ASN A 676 32.04 -4.12 -6.54
N GLU A 677 33.07 -3.59 -5.86
CA GLU A 677 34.30 -4.32 -5.57
C GLU A 677 34.05 -5.49 -4.62
N LYS A 678 34.83 -6.55 -4.80
CA LYS A 678 34.77 -7.75 -3.96
C LYS A 678 35.79 -7.63 -2.84
N VAL A 679 35.34 -7.89 -1.62
CA VAL A 679 36.13 -7.85 -0.39
C VAL A 679 35.93 -9.14 0.39
N ILE A 680 37.00 -9.67 0.95
CA ILE A 680 36.94 -10.83 1.83
C ILE A 680 36.88 -10.33 3.27
N TYR A 681 35.84 -10.71 3.98
CA TYR A 681 35.65 -10.39 5.40
C TYR A 681 35.10 -11.62 6.11
N ASP A 682 35.67 -11.96 7.27
CA ASP A 682 35.41 -13.20 8.03
C ASP A 682 35.50 -14.50 7.20
N GLY A 683 36.40 -14.53 6.21
CA GLY A 683 36.63 -15.70 5.35
C GLY A 683 35.61 -15.91 4.22
N GLU A 684 34.63 -15.02 4.07
CA GLU A 684 33.67 -15.04 2.96
C GLU A 684 33.87 -13.85 2.01
N GLU A 685 33.60 -14.07 0.71
CA GLU A 685 33.66 -13.01 -0.30
C GLU A 685 32.33 -12.26 -0.34
N HIS A 686 32.40 -10.95 -0.12
CA HIS A 686 31.28 -10.04 -0.18
C HIS A 686 31.53 -8.98 -1.25
N ASN A 687 30.45 -8.37 -1.72
CA ASN A 687 30.53 -7.09 -2.40
C ASN A 687 30.65 -5.98 -1.33
N ALA A 688 31.47 -4.96 -1.59
CA ALA A 688 31.77 -3.88 -0.65
C ALA A 688 30.50 -3.19 -0.12
N ALA A 689 29.54 -2.87 -0.99
CA ALA A 689 28.28 -2.28 -0.57
C ALA A 689 27.51 -3.18 0.42
N ASN A 690 27.34 -4.45 0.07
CA ASN A 690 26.59 -5.40 0.90
C ASN A 690 27.27 -5.68 2.25
N LEU A 691 28.61 -5.72 2.28
CA LEU A 691 29.36 -5.92 3.52
C LEU A 691 29.24 -4.70 4.42
N PHE A 692 29.45 -3.51 3.86
CA PHE A 692 29.32 -2.26 4.58
C PHE A 692 27.93 -2.13 5.20
N ASP A 693 26.89 -2.49 4.46
CA ASP A 693 25.52 -2.55 4.94
C ASP A 693 25.35 -3.56 6.07
N GLY A 694 25.77 -4.81 5.89
CA GLY A 694 25.65 -5.83 6.94
C GLY A 694 26.31 -5.44 8.25
N LEU A 695 27.49 -4.79 8.19
CA LEU A 695 28.24 -4.31 9.34
C LEU A 695 27.57 -3.08 9.98
N LYS A 696 27.22 -2.06 9.18
CA LYS A 696 26.51 -0.84 9.63
C LYS A 696 25.12 -1.14 10.19
N GLU A 697 24.46 -2.16 9.66
CA GLU A 697 23.15 -2.61 10.10
C GLU A 697 23.21 -3.50 11.35
N GLY A 698 24.40 -4.02 11.69
CA GLY A 698 24.57 -5.03 12.73
C GLY A 698 23.78 -6.31 12.42
N THR A 699 23.54 -6.60 11.14
CA THR A 699 22.86 -7.79 10.63
C THR A 699 23.85 -8.85 10.13
N TYR A 700 25.12 -8.48 9.96
CA TYR A 700 26.22 -9.39 9.67
C TYR A 700 26.27 -10.51 10.72
N GLY A 701 26.24 -11.77 10.26
CA GLY A 701 26.29 -12.96 11.11
C GLY A 701 25.02 -13.29 11.92
N LYS A 702 23.90 -12.57 11.73
CA LYS A 702 22.65 -12.78 12.50
C LYS A 702 21.61 -13.71 11.83
N TRP A 703 21.88 -14.25 10.65
CA TRP A 703 20.95 -15.09 9.88
C TRP A 703 21.53 -16.44 9.49
#